data_AF-A0A970NR58-F1
#
_entry.id   AF-A0A970NR58-F1
#
_cell.length_a   1.000
_cell.length_b   1.000
_cell.length_c   1.000
_cell.angle_alpha   90.00
_cell.angle_beta   90.00
_cell.angle_gamma   90.00
#
_symmetry.space_group_name_H-M   'P 1'
#
loop_
_entity.id
_entity.type
_entity.pdbx_description
1 polymer ?
#
loop_
_entity_poly.entity_id
_entity_poly.type
_entity_poly.pdbx_seq_one_letter_code
_entity_poly.pdbx_strand_id
1 'polypeptide(L)'
;MKGDIHPEFRTDRNFNEVLINNSTVVNAFNVPEKPVVDAGNRDIVSIIPIGGSGNAYGLYNGGRTALWADNNLNTVAFAHRMLIPPGSGYLAYDLSTDGGMTFTNNIQVYDPTRGDNARYPQGVIYNPTGNTDPDNAYFSYFAPTLDGSNAGPGSWGGYAGGVHKLDQTSGPTQNDWGSRPPFRQNVPSAMAINPVNGDIWVYEPAKIDGLGDQYTDSLLFVKGTFDQANKDYTYDRWVKYLPAFEPGNAPADERIAFAPNGQIGYMSLLADNGGDPFAAGYAYYPVIYKTVDGGQTWSDPIAIVLSGPDGFDEVKYYLTDEQWDNLWVNPELVHRDSALYTTAFTHDMVVDKNGDIHIAVTIGVSGGADNPYSIIASGGYGATFHIYSVSQGACFAAQFVTHNNTFRGEWGEIAEDSRSQASVTQDGEKVFLSWNDTDFEGVTDNVMPDIWCWGFDVTTRKYTDVENVTYLSEGWLEAYQGTASYYIFSDGDTYTIPFAYQSFTGGDPDQPVQYKYIQDFTFTDADFTNGPHVPPTCGTPGDANGDGAVNVLDVVAIINHIMGLNPTPFIFENADVNGDGIINVLDAVETVNIVLGGKGEPKGTYGSNIMKINDVTAEPGSNIIVEMEIINEDQFVAWQFDIPLPEGFDYVANSAALTDRAAGHQINAVVLPNTTIFRSLAFSFTNAYFLGNEGVIATFEFITPNTAGTFEFVLVDAIISSLQAQDIISGTENGTITLGGATPDEYTVTFNVADQNGAPITDAVVTLGTVTNPAGQYLFTVEPGTYAYTVVK
;
A
#
# COMPACT_ATOMS: atom_id res chain seq x y z
N MET A 1 19.20 19.46 21.36
CA MET A 1 19.36 20.69 20.56
C MET A 1 18.76 20.39 19.21
N LYS A 2 17.53 20.84 18.97
CA LYS A 2 16.90 20.83 17.64
C LYS A 2 17.59 21.94 16.84
N GLY A 3 18.31 21.58 15.80
CA GLY A 3 18.79 22.52 14.80
C GLY A 3 17.86 22.41 13.61
N ASP A 4 17.05 23.45 13.42
CA ASP A 4 16.24 23.63 12.23
C ASP A 4 17.18 23.74 11.02
N ILE A 5 17.06 22.80 10.08
CA ILE A 5 17.60 22.93 8.74
C ILE A 5 16.37 23.08 7.84
N HIS A 6 15.79 24.28 7.79
CA HIS A 6 15.02 24.67 6.61
C HIS A 6 16.05 25.10 5.57
N PRO A 7 16.18 24.41 4.43
CA PRO A 7 16.95 24.97 3.33
C PRO A 7 16.18 26.19 2.82
N GLU A 8 16.78 27.38 2.93
CA GLU A 8 16.22 28.59 2.31
C GLU A 8 16.35 28.49 0.79
N PHE A 9 15.45 27.74 0.14
CA PHE A 9 15.35 27.68 -1.32
C PHE A 9 14.57 28.88 -1.84
N ARG A 10 15.26 30.03 -1.97
CA ARG A 10 14.81 31.11 -2.86
C ARG A 10 15.59 31.04 -4.16
N THR A 11 15.01 30.40 -5.16
CA THR A 11 15.50 30.43 -6.54
C THR A 11 14.75 31.52 -7.29
N ASP A 12 15.44 32.62 -7.63
CA ASP A 12 14.88 33.73 -8.41
C ASP A 12 14.40 33.23 -9.79
N ARG A 13 13.08 33.06 -9.94
CA ARG A 13 12.43 32.65 -11.20
C ARG A 13 12.19 33.84 -12.12
N ASN A 14 12.22 33.57 -13.41
CA ASN A 14 11.82 34.52 -14.44
C ASN A 14 10.30 34.46 -14.61
N PHE A 15 9.55 35.40 -14.03
CA PHE A 15 8.08 35.38 -14.00
C PHE A 15 7.41 35.77 -15.34
N ASN A 16 7.85 35.19 -16.45
CA ASN A 16 7.08 35.22 -17.71
C ASN A 16 6.16 34.01 -17.87
N GLU A 17 6.30 32.99 -17.01
CA GLU A 17 5.49 31.78 -17.03
C GLU A 17 4.26 31.88 -16.12
N VAL A 18 3.15 31.23 -16.51
CA VAL A 18 1.90 31.23 -15.74
C VAL A 18 1.99 30.19 -14.62
N LEU A 19 1.86 30.66 -13.37
CA LEU A 19 1.72 29.80 -12.18
C LEU A 19 0.24 29.62 -11.84
N ILE A 20 -0.21 28.37 -11.71
CA ILE A 20 -1.62 28.05 -11.43
C ILE A 20 -1.74 27.27 -10.12
N ASN A 21 -2.65 27.72 -9.27
CA ASN A 21 -3.02 27.12 -7.99
C ASN A 21 -4.42 26.49 -8.12
N ASN A 22 -4.85 25.73 -7.11
CA ASN A 22 -6.20 25.15 -7.07
C ASN A 22 -7.35 26.18 -6.93
N SER A 23 -7.08 27.50 -6.99
CA SER A 23 -8.03 28.57 -6.69
C SER A 23 -8.11 29.70 -7.73
N THR A 24 -7.60 29.54 -8.95
CA THR A 24 -7.70 30.59 -9.98
C THR A 24 -9.15 30.79 -10.44
N VAL A 25 -9.53 32.05 -10.71
CA VAL A 25 -10.91 32.51 -10.88
C VAL A 25 -11.24 32.80 -12.35
N VAL A 26 -12.44 32.35 -12.74
CA VAL A 26 -13.30 32.73 -13.88
C VAL A 26 -12.82 33.91 -14.73
N ASN A 27 -12.21 33.60 -15.88
CA ASN A 27 -12.11 34.53 -16.99
C ASN A 27 -13.40 34.60 -17.82
N ALA A 28 -13.61 35.72 -18.50
CA ALA A 28 -14.76 35.91 -19.37
C ALA A 28 -14.72 34.91 -20.54
N PHE A 29 -15.83 34.20 -20.72
CA PHE A 29 -16.03 33.16 -21.73
C PHE A 29 -15.65 33.62 -23.15
N ASN A 30 -14.57 33.07 -23.72
CA ASN A 30 -14.18 33.32 -25.10
C ASN A 30 -13.54 32.06 -25.71
N VAL A 31 -14.36 31.09 -26.11
CA VAL A 31 -13.91 29.95 -26.91
C VAL A 31 -13.73 30.42 -28.36
N PRO A 32 -12.53 30.29 -28.97
CA PRO A 32 -12.32 30.62 -30.37
C PRO A 32 -13.28 29.86 -31.30
N GLU A 33 -13.60 30.43 -32.47
CA GLU A 33 -14.38 29.69 -33.47
C GLU A 33 -13.58 28.48 -33.96
N LYS A 34 -14.14 27.28 -33.77
CA LYS A 34 -13.61 26.03 -34.33
C LYS A 34 -13.44 26.18 -35.85
N PRO A 35 -12.29 25.76 -36.41
CA PRO A 35 -12.12 25.73 -37.86
C PRO A 35 -13.25 24.92 -38.50
N VAL A 36 -13.83 25.42 -39.60
CA VAL A 36 -14.77 24.63 -40.38
C VAL A 36 -13.98 23.55 -41.10
N VAL A 37 -13.98 22.34 -40.55
CA VAL A 37 -13.33 21.18 -41.15
C VAL A 37 -14.35 20.54 -42.09
N ASP A 38 -14.21 20.78 -43.39
CA ASP A 38 -14.91 20.00 -44.42
C ASP A 38 -14.19 18.64 -44.55
N ALA A 39 -14.20 17.85 -43.49
CA ALA A 39 -13.68 16.49 -43.48
C ALA A 39 -14.64 15.64 -44.33
N GLY A 40 -14.36 15.50 -45.62
CA GLY A 40 -15.18 14.73 -46.57
C GLY A 40 -15.26 13.24 -46.24
N ASN A 41 -16.00 12.88 -45.18
CA ASN A 41 -16.19 11.56 -44.59
C ASN A 41 -14.89 10.86 -44.13
N ARG A 42 -14.06 11.51 -43.30
CA ARG A 42 -12.85 10.90 -42.72
C ARG A 42 -12.84 10.92 -41.19
N ASP A 43 -13.98 10.67 -40.57
CA ASP A 43 -14.03 10.46 -39.12
C ASP A 43 -13.14 9.26 -38.79
N ILE A 44 -12.12 9.46 -37.95
CA ILE A 44 -11.23 8.37 -37.51
C ILE A 44 -11.87 7.53 -36.41
N VAL A 45 -12.90 8.07 -35.76
CA VAL A 45 -13.72 7.41 -34.76
C VAL A 45 -15.21 7.71 -34.96
N SER A 46 -16.05 6.77 -34.59
CA SER A 46 -17.50 6.86 -34.55
C SER A 46 -17.95 7.44 -33.22
N ILE A 47 -18.78 8.49 -33.27
CA ILE A 47 -19.32 9.18 -32.10
C ILE A 47 -20.83 8.95 -31.97
N ILE A 48 -21.26 8.43 -30.82
CA ILE A 48 -22.65 8.12 -30.51
C ILE A 48 -23.17 9.11 -29.45
N PRO A 49 -24.27 9.83 -29.70
CA PRO A 49 -24.92 10.63 -28.66
C PRO A 49 -25.62 9.73 -27.64
N ILE A 50 -25.28 9.90 -26.37
CA ILE A 50 -25.86 9.15 -25.24
C ILE A 50 -26.79 10.05 -24.41
N GLY A 51 -26.85 9.93 -23.09
CA GLY A 51 -27.71 10.74 -22.22
C GLY A 51 -27.35 12.23 -22.24
N GLY A 52 -28.07 13.04 -21.46
CA GLY A 52 -27.78 14.47 -21.35
C GLY A 52 -28.13 15.01 -19.98
N SER A 53 -27.56 16.16 -19.63
CA SER A 53 -27.77 16.81 -18.35
C SER A 53 -28.12 18.29 -18.49
N GLY A 54 -28.65 18.87 -17.42
CA GLY A 54 -29.06 20.28 -17.40
C GLY A 54 -27.93 21.29 -17.55
N ASN A 55 -26.68 20.88 -17.29
CA ASN A 55 -25.47 21.71 -17.35
C ASN A 55 -24.20 20.85 -17.24
N ALA A 56 -23.04 21.42 -17.55
CA ALA A 56 -21.76 20.73 -17.62
C ALA A 56 -21.24 20.16 -16.28
N TYR A 57 -21.85 20.53 -15.14
CA TYR A 57 -21.47 20.07 -13.80
C TYR A 57 -21.69 18.57 -13.52
N GLY A 58 -22.06 17.76 -14.51
CA GLY A 58 -22.12 16.31 -14.36
C GLY A 58 -20.75 15.65 -14.23
N LEU A 59 -19.79 16.07 -15.05
CA LEU A 59 -18.42 15.53 -15.10
C LEU A 59 -17.37 16.47 -14.47
N TYR A 60 -17.83 17.58 -13.87
CA TYR A 60 -16.97 18.63 -13.33
C TYR A 60 -16.02 18.17 -12.22
N ASN A 61 -14.84 18.81 -12.20
CA ASN A 61 -13.83 18.75 -11.13
C ASN A 61 -13.14 17.38 -11.02
N GLY A 62 -12.44 16.98 -12.09
CA GLY A 62 -11.60 15.79 -12.12
C GLY A 62 -12.28 14.49 -12.59
N GLY A 63 -11.44 13.50 -12.88
CA GLY A 63 -11.81 12.21 -13.45
C GLY A 63 -12.50 11.28 -12.46
N ARG A 64 -13.84 11.34 -12.40
CA ARG A 64 -14.67 10.37 -11.67
C ARG A 64 -14.91 9.12 -12.49
N THR A 65 -15.18 8.01 -11.80
CA THR A 65 -15.59 6.73 -12.40
C THR A 65 -16.99 6.82 -13.01
N ALA A 66 -17.12 7.52 -14.13
CA ALA A 66 -18.39 7.74 -14.81
C ALA A 66 -18.63 6.74 -15.95
N LEU A 67 -17.56 6.23 -16.57
CA LEU A 67 -17.65 5.25 -17.65
C LEU A 67 -17.05 3.92 -17.17
N TRP A 68 -17.76 2.82 -17.41
CA TRP A 68 -17.31 1.49 -17.00
C TRP A 68 -17.70 0.44 -18.02
N ALA A 69 -16.69 -0.19 -18.63
CA ALA A 69 -16.86 -1.36 -19.47
C ALA A 69 -16.60 -2.66 -18.69
N ASP A 70 -17.19 -3.73 -19.16
CA ASP A 70 -16.88 -5.10 -18.77
C ASP A 70 -16.67 -5.91 -20.04
N ASN A 71 -15.43 -6.34 -20.27
CA ASN A 71 -15.05 -7.07 -21.48
C ASN A 71 -15.74 -8.44 -21.57
N ASN A 72 -15.95 -9.10 -20.43
CA ASN A 72 -16.56 -10.44 -20.38
C ASN A 72 -18.04 -10.40 -20.74
N LEU A 73 -18.70 -9.26 -20.52
CA LEU A 73 -20.10 -9.02 -20.87
C LEU A 73 -20.26 -8.31 -22.22
N ASN A 74 -19.18 -7.84 -22.84
CA ASN A 74 -19.22 -6.92 -23.98
C ASN A 74 -20.17 -5.74 -23.71
N THR A 75 -20.09 -5.16 -22.52
CA THR A 75 -21.06 -4.19 -21.99
C THR A 75 -20.35 -2.94 -21.51
N VAL A 76 -20.95 -1.77 -21.72
CA VAL A 76 -20.46 -0.48 -21.19
C VAL A 76 -21.62 0.34 -20.63
N ALA A 77 -21.38 0.95 -19.48
CA ALA A 77 -22.33 1.83 -18.81
C ALA A 77 -21.71 3.21 -18.54
N PHE A 78 -22.49 4.27 -18.77
CA PHE A 78 -22.09 5.65 -18.50
C PHE A 78 -23.02 6.28 -17.47
N ALA A 79 -22.52 6.61 -16.28
CA ALA A 79 -23.25 7.24 -15.19
C ALA A 79 -23.32 8.76 -15.37
N HIS A 80 -24.52 9.34 -15.26
CA HIS A 80 -24.69 10.78 -15.47
C HIS A 80 -25.91 11.37 -14.74
N ARG A 81 -25.92 12.71 -14.66
CA ARG A 81 -27.09 13.48 -14.20
C ARG A 81 -28.08 13.63 -15.34
N MET A 82 -29.36 13.77 -15.02
CA MET A 82 -30.41 13.81 -16.04
C MET A 82 -30.84 15.24 -16.40
N LEU A 83 -31.14 15.46 -17.67
CA LEU A 83 -31.96 16.58 -18.15
C LEU A 83 -33.46 16.23 -18.04
N ILE A 84 -33.81 14.99 -18.37
CA ILE A 84 -35.17 14.43 -18.45
C ILE A 84 -35.11 13.09 -17.71
N PRO A 85 -35.85 12.80 -16.61
CA PRO A 85 -36.99 13.46 -15.94
C PRO A 85 -36.58 14.40 -14.78
N PRO A 86 -37.38 15.43 -14.48
CA PRO A 86 -36.97 16.81 -14.72
C PRO A 86 -36.20 17.37 -13.52
N GLY A 87 -34.90 17.13 -13.48
CA GLY A 87 -34.07 17.85 -12.53
C GLY A 87 -32.62 17.41 -12.55
N SER A 88 -31.76 18.39 -12.35
CA SER A 88 -30.32 18.18 -12.26
C SER A 88 -29.91 17.40 -10.99
N GLY A 89 -30.86 17.05 -10.11
CA GLY A 89 -30.67 16.15 -8.96
C GLY A 89 -30.99 14.68 -9.21
N TYR A 90 -31.53 14.31 -10.38
CA TYR A 90 -31.78 12.92 -10.77
C TYR A 90 -30.51 12.31 -11.40
N LEU A 91 -30.30 11.01 -11.16
CA LEU A 91 -29.19 10.26 -11.73
C LEU A 91 -29.70 9.11 -12.60
N ALA A 92 -28.96 8.84 -13.66
CA ALA A 92 -29.17 7.74 -14.58
C ALA A 92 -27.85 7.15 -15.07
N TYR A 93 -27.99 6.07 -15.84
CA TYR A 93 -26.93 5.60 -16.70
C TYR A 93 -27.45 5.35 -18.11
N ASP A 94 -26.54 5.42 -19.07
CA ASP A 94 -26.74 4.91 -20.43
C ASP A 94 -26.08 3.54 -20.52
N LEU A 95 -26.72 2.58 -21.19
CA LEU A 95 -26.27 1.20 -21.26
C LEU A 95 -26.15 0.70 -22.69
N SER A 96 -25.00 0.12 -23.01
CA SER A 96 -24.81 -0.75 -24.18
C SER A 96 -24.42 -2.15 -23.72
N THR A 97 -25.05 -3.16 -24.31
CA THR A 97 -24.72 -4.59 -24.10
C THR A 97 -24.11 -5.24 -25.34
N ASP A 98 -23.66 -4.41 -26.27
CA ASP A 98 -23.13 -4.80 -27.58
C ASP A 98 -21.78 -4.13 -27.90
N GLY A 99 -20.97 -3.87 -26.89
CA GLY A 99 -19.62 -3.31 -27.03
C GLY A 99 -19.61 -1.82 -27.39
N GLY A 100 -20.69 -1.10 -27.05
CA GLY A 100 -20.84 0.31 -27.36
C GLY A 100 -21.42 0.61 -28.75
N MET A 101 -21.96 -0.38 -29.47
CA MET A 101 -22.57 -0.15 -30.79
C MET A 101 -23.93 0.55 -30.70
N THR A 102 -24.75 0.20 -29.70
CA THR A 102 -26.06 0.82 -29.47
C THR A 102 -26.32 1.04 -27.98
N PHE A 103 -27.06 2.11 -27.64
CA PHE A 103 -27.33 2.49 -26.26
C PHE A 103 -28.82 2.61 -25.95
N THR A 104 -29.20 2.17 -24.75
CA THR A 104 -30.42 2.58 -24.06
C THR A 104 -30.08 3.73 -23.13
N ASN A 105 -30.58 4.93 -23.44
CA ASN A 105 -30.19 6.15 -22.74
C ASN A 105 -31.13 6.49 -21.56
N ASN A 106 -30.60 7.24 -20.60
CA ASN A 106 -31.32 7.82 -19.46
C ASN A 106 -32.07 6.78 -18.59
N ILE A 107 -31.43 5.63 -18.31
CA ILE A 107 -31.98 4.63 -17.40
C ILE A 107 -31.85 5.17 -15.96
N GLN A 108 -32.95 5.68 -15.42
CA GLN A 108 -32.98 6.29 -14.09
C GLN A 108 -32.60 5.29 -12.98
N VAL A 109 -31.73 5.72 -12.05
CA VAL A 109 -31.32 4.94 -10.88
C VAL A 109 -31.56 5.64 -9.54
N TYR A 110 -31.67 6.96 -9.56
CA TYR A 110 -31.87 7.76 -8.35
C TYR A 110 -33.03 8.75 -8.54
N ASP A 111 -33.84 8.92 -7.50
CA ASP A 111 -34.94 9.88 -7.45
C ASP A 111 -34.78 10.83 -6.24
N PRO A 112 -34.42 12.11 -6.46
CA PRO A 112 -34.23 13.08 -5.39
C PRO A 112 -35.54 13.43 -4.66
N THR A 113 -36.73 13.02 -5.14
CA THR A 113 -37.98 13.22 -4.39
C THR A 113 -38.10 12.29 -3.19
N ARG A 114 -37.26 11.23 -3.14
CA ARG A 114 -37.14 10.28 -2.04
C ARG A 114 -35.97 10.58 -1.10
N GLY A 115 -35.12 11.54 -1.47
CA GLY A 115 -33.93 11.96 -0.72
C GLY A 115 -33.65 13.43 -0.97
N ASP A 116 -32.42 13.76 -1.32
CA ASP A 116 -31.98 15.11 -1.66
C ASP A 116 -31.35 15.17 -3.05
N ASN A 117 -31.07 16.36 -3.55
CA ASN A 117 -30.43 16.54 -4.85
C ASN A 117 -29.04 15.85 -4.87
N ALA A 118 -28.87 14.84 -5.73
CA ALA A 118 -27.59 14.20 -5.95
C ALA A 118 -26.75 14.93 -6.99
N ARG A 119 -25.43 14.79 -6.90
CA ARG A 119 -24.42 15.39 -7.81
C ARG A 119 -23.32 14.37 -8.09
N TYR A 120 -22.54 14.62 -9.15
CA TYR A 120 -21.29 13.91 -9.46
C TYR A 120 -21.38 12.37 -9.34
N PRO A 121 -22.30 11.72 -10.09
CA PRO A 121 -22.47 10.28 -10.00
C PRO A 121 -21.23 9.53 -10.46
N GLN A 122 -20.98 8.42 -9.78
CA GLN A 122 -20.01 7.40 -10.15
C GLN A 122 -20.76 6.09 -10.38
N GLY A 123 -20.24 5.23 -11.25
CA GLY A 123 -20.89 3.98 -11.62
C GLY A 123 -19.92 2.90 -12.06
N VAL A 124 -20.18 1.67 -11.63
CA VAL A 124 -19.44 0.46 -12.00
C VAL A 124 -20.39 -0.67 -12.34
N ILE A 125 -19.92 -1.68 -13.07
CA ILE A 125 -20.69 -2.90 -13.33
C ILE A 125 -20.27 -3.98 -12.33
N TYR A 126 -21.22 -4.48 -11.54
CA TYR A 126 -21.08 -5.71 -10.78
C TYR A 126 -21.43 -6.90 -11.68
N ASN A 127 -20.41 -7.69 -12.02
CA ASN A 127 -20.55 -8.90 -12.82
C ASN A 127 -20.28 -10.13 -11.94
N PRO A 128 -21.28 -10.99 -11.67
CA PRO A 128 -21.07 -12.22 -10.90
C PRO A 128 -19.97 -13.09 -11.51
N THR A 129 -19.15 -13.73 -10.66
CA THR A 129 -18.03 -14.57 -11.13
C THR A 129 -18.50 -15.63 -12.14
N GLY A 130 -17.85 -15.66 -13.31
CA GLY A 130 -18.14 -16.62 -14.39
C GLY A 130 -19.37 -16.28 -15.24
N ASN A 131 -20.00 -15.11 -15.03
CA ASN A 131 -21.10 -14.66 -15.85
C ASN A 131 -20.62 -14.00 -17.15
N THR A 132 -21.26 -14.35 -18.27
CA THR A 132 -21.03 -13.79 -19.61
C THR A 132 -22.30 -13.20 -20.21
N ASP A 133 -23.40 -13.17 -19.45
CA ASP A 133 -24.70 -12.68 -19.89
C ASP A 133 -25.00 -11.36 -19.16
N PRO A 134 -25.09 -10.22 -19.87
CA PRO A 134 -25.31 -8.92 -19.24
C PRO A 134 -26.61 -8.87 -18.45
N ASP A 135 -27.63 -9.65 -18.79
CA ASP A 135 -28.92 -9.66 -18.07
C ASP A 135 -28.80 -10.13 -16.61
N ASN A 136 -27.70 -10.80 -16.26
CA ASN A 136 -27.41 -11.26 -14.89
C ASN A 136 -26.48 -10.34 -14.10
N ALA A 137 -26.02 -9.23 -14.69
CA ALA A 137 -25.18 -8.24 -14.06
C ALA A 137 -25.99 -7.03 -13.54
N TYR A 138 -25.32 -6.18 -12.77
CA TYR A 138 -25.94 -5.03 -12.10
C TYR A 138 -25.09 -3.78 -12.32
N PHE A 139 -25.73 -2.69 -12.73
CA PHE A 139 -25.13 -1.37 -12.62
C PHE A 139 -25.20 -0.92 -11.17
N SER A 140 -24.09 -0.45 -10.62
CA SER A 140 -23.97 0.00 -9.23
C SER A 140 -23.53 1.46 -9.23
N TYR A 141 -24.24 2.33 -8.51
CA TYR A 141 -23.95 3.75 -8.48
C TYR A 141 -23.63 4.25 -7.07
N PHE A 142 -22.87 5.34 -7.02
CA PHE A 142 -22.59 6.10 -5.81
C PHE A 142 -22.53 7.59 -6.12
N ALA A 143 -23.10 8.43 -5.26
CA ALA A 143 -23.10 9.88 -5.44
C ALA A 143 -23.20 10.63 -4.10
N PRO A 144 -22.57 11.81 -3.99
CA PRO A 144 -22.89 12.76 -2.93
C PRO A 144 -24.25 13.42 -3.13
N THR A 145 -24.89 13.78 -2.01
CA THR A 145 -26.18 14.48 -1.97
C THR A 145 -26.11 15.74 -1.12
N LEU A 146 -26.96 16.72 -1.47
CA LEU A 146 -27.11 18.00 -0.77
C LEU A 146 -28.09 17.88 0.42
N ASP A 147 -27.90 16.87 1.27
CA ASP A 147 -28.78 16.57 2.41
C ASP A 147 -28.72 17.60 3.55
N GLY A 148 -27.69 18.44 3.53
CA GLY A 148 -27.47 19.50 4.50
C GLY A 148 -26.93 19.06 5.86
N SER A 149 -26.45 17.82 5.99
CA SER A 149 -26.00 17.28 7.28
C SER A 149 -24.65 17.84 7.76
N ASN A 150 -23.87 18.48 6.88
CA ASN A 150 -22.64 19.17 7.28
C ASN A 150 -22.89 20.59 7.82
N ALA A 151 -23.64 21.43 7.11
CA ALA A 151 -23.77 22.87 7.42
C ALA A 151 -25.20 23.44 7.35
N GLY A 152 -26.23 22.59 7.21
CA GLY A 152 -27.64 22.98 7.13
C GLY A 152 -28.23 22.82 5.71
N PRO A 153 -29.53 23.12 5.53
CA PRO A 153 -30.28 22.75 4.32
C PRO A 153 -29.60 23.18 3.01
N GLY A 154 -29.42 22.23 2.09
CA GLY A 154 -28.80 22.45 0.78
C GLY A 154 -27.27 22.48 0.77
N SER A 155 -26.61 22.27 1.91
CA SER A 155 -25.16 21.99 1.97
C SER A 155 -24.86 20.50 1.74
N TRP A 156 -23.58 20.17 1.62
CA TRP A 156 -23.13 18.78 1.48
C TRP A 156 -23.37 17.96 2.75
N GLY A 157 -23.04 16.68 2.67
CA GLY A 157 -22.97 15.78 3.81
C GLY A 157 -23.70 14.46 3.60
N GLY A 158 -24.46 14.29 2.52
CA GLY A 158 -25.16 13.04 2.25
C GLY A 158 -24.46 12.20 1.19
N TYR A 159 -24.69 10.89 1.24
CA TYR A 159 -24.42 9.98 0.15
C TYR A 159 -25.69 9.26 -0.26
N ALA A 160 -25.73 8.86 -1.54
CA ALA A 160 -26.68 7.96 -2.13
C ALA A 160 -25.93 6.82 -2.83
N GLY A 161 -26.42 5.59 -2.68
CA GLY A 161 -25.90 4.43 -3.40
C GLY A 161 -26.96 3.38 -3.65
N GLY A 162 -26.76 2.57 -4.67
CA GLY A 162 -27.69 1.49 -4.99
C GLY A 162 -27.31 0.77 -6.28
N VAL A 163 -28.19 -0.11 -6.72
CA VAL A 163 -28.00 -0.96 -7.90
C VAL A 163 -29.24 -0.99 -8.78
N HIS A 164 -29.03 -1.30 -10.06
CA HIS A 164 -30.07 -1.61 -11.01
C HIS A 164 -29.63 -2.82 -11.84
N LYS A 165 -30.46 -3.86 -11.89
CA LYS A 165 -30.21 -5.01 -12.76
C LYS A 165 -30.19 -4.56 -14.23
N LEU A 166 -29.21 -4.99 -15.01
CA LEU A 166 -29.01 -4.49 -16.38
C LEU A 166 -30.14 -4.86 -17.34
N ASP A 167 -30.85 -5.97 -17.09
CA ASP A 167 -32.05 -6.36 -17.85
C ASP A 167 -33.28 -5.46 -17.55
N GLN A 168 -33.17 -4.57 -16.56
CA GLN A 168 -34.20 -3.62 -16.12
C GLN A 168 -35.52 -4.28 -15.71
N THR A 169 -35.52 -5.58 -15.39
CA THR A 169 -36.73 -6.32 -14.98
C THR A 169 -37.17 -5.97 -13.56
N SER A 170 -36.26 -5.41 -12.75
CA SER A 170 -36.50 -4.89 -11.41
C SER A 170 -36.15 -3.41 -11.35
N GLY A 171 -36.95 -2.60 -10.64
CA GLY A 171 -36.60 -1.21 -10.39
C GLY A 171 -35.30 -1.06 -9.57
N PRO A 172 -34.64 0.11 -9.65
CA PRO A 172 -33.39 0.35 -8.96
C PRO A 172 -33.56 0.45 -7.44
N THR A 173 -32.52 0.08 -6.69
CA THR A 173 -32.41 0.36 -5.26
C THR A 173 -31.86 1.77 -5.02
N GLN A 174 -32.15 2.31 -3.84
CA GLN A 174 -31.68 3.64 -3.43
C GLN A 174 -31.54 3.64 -1.91
N ASN A 175 -30.31 3.87 -1.45
CA ASN A 175 -29.92 3.92 -0.06
C ASN A 175 -29.29 5.29 0.20
N ASP A 176 -29.88 6.07 1.11
CA ASP A 176 -29.48 7.44 1.42
C ASP A 176 -29.00 7.54 2.88
N TRP A 177 -27.89 8.23 3.12
CA TRP A 177 -27.43 8.49 4.48
C TRP A 177 -26.58 9.76 4.63
N GLY A 178 -26.84 10.50 5.71
CA GLY A 178 -26.13 11.74 6.04
C GLY A 178 -24.88 11.58 6.90
N SER A 179 -24.12 12.68 6.97
CA SER A 179 -22.96 12.86 7.83
C SER A 179 -23.39 12.76 9.30
N ARG A 180 -22.60 12.05 10.08
CA ARG A 180 -22.74 11.97 11.53
C ARG A 180 -21.36 11.69 12.12
N PRO A 181 -20.95 12.32 13.24
CA PRO A 181 -19.67 12.02 13.85
C PRO A 181 -19.46 10.50 14.03
N PRO A 182 -18.30 9.93 13.67
CA PRO A 182 -17.09 10.60 13.16
C PRO A 182 -17.07 10.85 11.63
N PHE A 183 -18.08 10.39 10.89
CA PHE A 183 -18.15 10.46 9.44
C PHE A 183 -18.54 11.86 8.96
N ARG A 184 -17.61 12.50 8.23
CA ARG A 184 -17.79 13.79 7.57
C ARG A 184 -17.66 13.59 6.06
N GLN A 185 -18.81 13.37 5.44
CA GLN A 185 -18.97 13.06 4.01
C GLN A 185 -18.94 14.36 3.22
N ASN A 186 -18.41 14.34 2.00
CA ASN A 186 -18.43 15.49 1.12
C ASN A 186 -18.67 15.08 -0.34
N VAL A 187 -17.65 15.09 -1.19
CA VAL A 187 -17.76 14.87 -2.63
C VAL A 187 -16.66 13.90 -3.03
N PRO A 188 -16.94 12.58 -3.06
CA PRO A 188 -15.93 11.59 -3.42
C PRO A 188 -15.59 11.66 -4.91
N SER A 189 -14.32 11.38 -5.22
CA SER A 189 -13.85 11.23 -6.60
C SER A 189 -13.28 9.83 -6.92
N ALA A 190 -13.12 8.97 -5.91
CA ALA A 190 -12.65 7.60 -6.06
C ALA A 190 -13.78 6.58 -5.86
N MET A 191 -14.09 5.80 -6.90
CA MET A 191 -14.93 4.61 -6.82
C MET A 191 -14.33 3.49 -7.66
N ALA A 192 -14.21 2.29 -7.07
CA ALA A 192 -13.84 1.07 -7.80
C ALA A 192 -14.65 -0.12 -7.31
N ILE A 193 -14.60 -1.20 -8.08
CA ILE A 193 -15.12 -2.51 -7.69
C ILE A 193 -13.98 -3.53 -7.71
N ASN A 194 -13.91 -4.34 -6.67
CA ASN A 194 -12.96 -5.44 -6.62
C ASN A 194 -13.42 -6.53 -7.62
N PRO A 195 -12.59 -6.93 -8.59
CA PRO A 195 -13.01 -7.78 -9.70
C PRO A 195 -13.34 -9.23 -9.30
N VAL A 196 -12.98 -9.65 -8.08
CA VAL A 196 -13.17 -11.04 -7.63
C VAL A 196 -14.34 -11.17 -6.67
N ASN A 197 -14.37 -10.37 -5.60
CA ASN A 197 -15.45 -10.44 -4.62
C ASN A 197 -16.63 -9.51 -4.96
N GLY A 198 -16.42 -8.52 -5.84
CA GLY A 198 -17.41 -7.54 -6.26
C GLY A 198 -17.77 -6.51 -5.18
N ASP A 199 -16.94 -6.37 -4.14
CA ASP A 199 -17.08 -5.29 -3.16
C ASP A 199 -16.77 -3.95 -3.85
N ILE A 200 -17.63 -2.95 -3.61
CA ILE A 200 -17.39 -1.58 -4.07
C ILE A 200 -16.67 -0.80 -2.99
N TRP A 201 -15.72 0.01 -3.44
CA TRP A 201 -14.90 0.85 -2.59
C TRP A 201 -15.03 2.30 -3.02
N VAL A 202 -15.37 3.16 -2.08
CA VAL A 202 -15.38 4.61 -2.25
C VAL A 202 -14.62 5.21 -1.08
N TYR A 203 -13.76 6.17 -1.35
CA TYR A 203 -13.13 6.94 -0.28
C TYR A 203 -12.90 8.38 -0.70
N GLU A 204 -12.76 9.27 0.28
CA GLU A 204 -12.46 10.67 0.06
C GLU A 204 -11.76 11.30 1.27
N PRO A 205 -11.12 12.46 1.11
CA PRO A 205 -10.69 13.28 2.24
C PRO A 205 -11.93 13.80 3.00
N ALA A 206 -12.03 13.46 4.29
CA ALA A 206 -13.14 13.92 5.13
C ALA A 206 -13.05 15.43 5.34
N LYS A 207 -14.13 16.16 5.02
CA LYS A 207 -14.19 17.62 5.03
C LYS A 207 -15.40 18.11 5.84
N ILE A 208 -15.27 19.26 6.48
CA ILE A 208 -16.35 19.84 7.30
C ILE A 208 -17.49 20.38 6.43
N ASP A 209 -17.18 21.00 5.30
CA ASP A 209 -18.12 21.44 4.27
C ASP A 209 -17.35 21.69 2.96
N GLY A 210 -18.03 21.65 1.82
CA GLY A 210 -17.50 22.07 0.52
C GLY A 210 -16.20 21.42 0.03
N LEU A 211 -15.71 21.87 -1.11
CA LEU A 211 -14.40 21.49 -1.63
C LEU A 211 -13.35 22.42 -1.02
N GLY A 212 -12.59 21.90 -0.05
CA GLY A 212 -11.42 22.60 0.52
C GLY A 212 -11.68 23.43 1.79
N ASP A 213 -12.91 23.48 2.32
CA ASP A 213 -13.23 24.43 3.39
C ASP A 213 -12.77 24.00 4.80
N GLN A 214 -12.35 22.73 4.98
CA GLN A 214 -11.46 22.24 6.06
C GLN A 214 -11.33 20.71 6.01
N TYR A 215 -10.16 20.21 5.57
CA TYR A 215 -9.82 18.79 5.70
C TYR A 215 -9.67 18.43 7.19
N THR A 216 -10.22 17.29 7.62
CA THR A 216 -10.16 16.88 9.03
C THR A 216 -8.96 15.99 9.34
N ASP A 217 -7.92 16.03 8.51
CA ASP A 217 -6.75 15.14 8.61
C ASP A 217 -7.14 13.66 8.64
N SER A 218 -8.22 13.29 7.95
CA SER A 218 -8.73 11.92 7.93
C SER A 218 -9.34 11.57 6.59
N LEU A 219 -9.08 10.35 6.12
CA LEU A 219 -9.79 9.77 4.99
C LEU A 219 -11.05 9.06 5.48
N LEU A 220 -12.16 9.29 4.79
CA LEU A 220 -13.42 8.58 4.99
C LEU A 220 -13.54 7.46 3.97
N PHE A 221 -13.81 6.26 4.47
CA PHE A 221 -14.00 5.06 3.68
C PHE A 221 -15.46 4.65 3.67
N VAL A 222 -15.89 4.14 2.53
CA VAL A 222 -17.16 3.45 2.33
C VAL A 222 -16.88 2.16 1.58
N LYS A 223 -17.25 1.03 2.18
CA LYS A 223 -17.18 -0.28 1.54
C LYS A 223 -18.59 -0.83 1.38
N GLY A 224 -19.01 -1.11 0.14
CA GLY A 224 -20.24 -1.85 -0.14
C GLY A 224 -19.92 -3.32 -0.36
N THR A 225 -20.53 -4.21 0.43
CA THR A 225 -20.48 -5.67 0.21
C THR A 225 -21.77 -6.13 -0.45
N PHE A 226 -21.69 -6.82 -1.59
CA PHE A 226 -22.89 -7.21 -2.35
C PHE A 226 -23.64 -8.35 -1.66
N ASP A 227 -24.88 -8.08 -1.22
CA ASP A 227 -25.76 -9.07 -0.59
C ASP A 227 -26.52 -9.84 -1.67
N GLN A 228 -26.13 -11.10 -1.86
CA GLN A 228 -26.75 -11.98 -2.84
C GLN A 228 -28.23 -12.29 -2.61
N ALA A 229 -28.72 -12.20 -1.36
CA ALA A 229 -30.12 -12.46 -1.05
C ALA A 229 -30.99 -11.24 -1.37
N ASN A 230 -30.49 -10.05 -1.02
CA ASN A 230 -31.21 -8.79 -1.22
C ASN A 230 -30.99 -8.17 -2.61
N LYS A 231 -29.97 -8.63 -3.34
CA LYS A 231 -29.55 -8.09 -4.65
C LYS A 231 -29.25 -6.59 -4.56
N ASP A 232 -28.55 -6.19 -3.50
CA ASP A 232 -28.14 -4.82 -3.21
C ASP A 232 -26.88 -4.81 -2.33
N TYR A 233 -26.23 -3.66 -2.15
CA TYR A 233 -25.07 -3.52 -1.28
C TYR A 233 -25.46 -3.22 0.17
N THR A 234 -24.70 -3.80 1.10
CA THR A 234 -24.61 -3.32 2.49
C THR A 234 -23.36 -2.48 2.65
N TYR A 235 -23.50 -1.28 3.23
CA TYR A 235 -22.41 -0.30 3.31
C TYR A 235 -21.84 -0.16 4.72
N ASP A 236 -20.53 -0.35 4.84
CA ASP A 236 -19.74 -0.06 6.03
C ASP A 236 -18.92 1.23 5.84
N ARG A 237 -18.69 1.96 6.93
CA ARG A 237 -17.92 3.22 6.94
C ARG A 237 -16.94 3.26 8.10
N TRP A 238 -15.73 3.75 7.85
CA TRP A 238 -14.72 4.03 8.87
C TRP A 238 -13.86 5.21 8.44
N VAL A 239 -13.08 5.75 9.37
CA VAL A 239 -12.12 6.83 9.10
C VAL A 239 -10.71 6.35 9.40
N LYS A 240 -9.75 6.76 8.56
CA LYS A 240 -8.30 6.57 8.80
C LYS A 240 -7.66 7.93 8.99
N TYR A 241 -6.90 8.11 10.06
CA TYR A 241 -6.16 9.35 10.27
C TYR A 241 -5.05 9.49 9.22
N LEU A 242 -5.01 10.63 8.53
CA LEU A 242 -4.00 10.98 7.54
C LEU A 242 -3.77 12.50 7.61
N PRO A 243 -2.82 12.96 8.44
CA PRO A 243 -2.50 14.38 8.52
C PRO A 243 -1.81 14.83 7.24
N ALA A 244 -2.21 16.01 6.76
CA ALA A 244 -1.41 16.74 5.81
C ALA A 244 -0.20 17.37 6.51
N PHE A 245 0.84 17.71 5.74
CA PHE A 245 2.02 18.40 6.26
C PHE A 245 1.65 19.75 6.90
N GLU A 246 0.93 20.59 6.16
CA GLU A 246 0.27 21.77 6.70
C GLU A 246 -1.15 21.40 7.17
N PRO A 247 -1.49 21.59 8.45
CA PRO A 247 -2.78 21.17 9.00
C PRO A 247 -3.98 21.72 8.22
N GLY A 248 -4.89 20.82 7.84
CA GLY A 248 -6.11 21.17 7.11
C GLY A 248 -5.93 21.35 5.60
N ASN A 249 -4.72 21.21 5.05
CA ASN A 249 -4.52 21.14 3.60
C ASN A 249 -5.07 19.82 3.06
N ALA A 250 -6.03 19.87 2.13
CA ALA A 250 -6.64 18.65 1.60
C ALA A 250 -5.75 18.03 0.51
N PRO A 251 -5.79 16.69 0.34
CA PRO A 251 -5.40 16.08 -0.93
C PRO A 251 -6.12 16.76 -2.11
N ALA A 252 -5.41 16.94 -3.21
CA ALA A 252 -5.92 17.54 -4.43
C ALA A 252 -6.79 16.57 -5.23
N ASP A 253 -6.45 15.28 -5.21
CA ASP A 253 -7.17 14.22 -5.92
C ASP A 253 -6.95 12.85 -5.26
N GLU A 254 -7.84 11.88 -5.52
CA GLU A 254 -7.78 10.53 -4.94
C GLU A 254 -8.30 9.43 -5.87
N ARG A 255 -7.69 8.23 -5.84
CA ARG A 255 -8.05 7.08 -6.69
C ARG A 255 -7.83 5.74 -5.98
N ILE A 256 -8.63 4.74 -6.33
CA ILE A 256 -8.49 3.36 -5.83
C ILE A 256 -8.64 2.37 -6.98
N ALA A 257 -7.84 1.31 -6.95
CA ALA A 257 -7.88 0.25 -7.93
C ALA A 257 -7.39 -1.09 -7.34
N PHE A 258 -7.80 -2.18 -7.97
CA PHE A 258 -7.41 -3.54 -7.59
C PHE A 258 -6.84 -4.28 -8.79
N ALA A 259 -5.85 -5.14 -8.56
CA ALA A 259 -5.33 -6.06 -9.54
C ALA A 259 -6.43 -7.05 -9.98
N PRO A 260 -6.30 -7.73 -11.14
CA PRO A 260 -7.25 -8.75 -11.59
C PRO A 260 -7.49 -9.88 -10.58
N ASN A 261 -6.51 -10.16 -9.71
CA ASN A 261 -6.64 -11.17 -8.64
C ASN A 261 -7.50 -10.72 -7.45
N GLY A 262 -7.87 -9.43 -7.37
CA GLY A 262 -8.69 -8.85 -6.31
C GLY A 262 -8.06 -8.83 -4.91
N GLN A 263 -6.84 -9.33 -4.73
CA GLN A 263 -6.14 -9.34 -3.44
C GLN A 263 -5.21 -8.14 -3.31
N ILE A 264 -4.45 -7.85 -4.36
CA ILE A 264 -3.57 -6.68 -4.40
C ILE A 264 -4.39 -5.49 -4.86
N GLY A 265 -4.26 -4.37 -4.15
CA GLY A 265 -4.90 -3.12 -4.53
C GLY A 265 -4.17 -1.92 -3.95
N TYR A 266 -4.47 -0.76 -4.50
CA TYR A 266 -3.82 0.48 -4.12
C TYR A 266 -4.83 1.60 -3.99
N MET A 267 -4.60 2.48 -3.02
CA MET A 267 -5.11 3.84 -3.03
C MET A 267 -3.99 4.79 -3.41
N SER A 268 -4.32 5.87 -4.11
CA SER A 268 -3.37 6.93 -4.46
C SER A 268 -4.01 8.28 -4.23
N LEU A 269 -3.29 9.18 -3.57
CA LEU A 269 -3.69 10.56 -3.36
C LEU A 269 -2.62 11.50 -3.92
N LEU A 270 -3.02 12.62 -4.51
CA LEU A 270 -2.11 13.74 -4.69
C LEU A 270 -2.16 14.59 -3.43
N ALA A 271 -1.17 14.42 -2.57
CA ALA A 271 -1.17 15.01 -1.24
C ALA A 271 0.23 15.44 -0.85
N ASP A 272 0.29 16.28 0.19
CA ASP A 272 1.52 16.54 0.91
C ASP A 272 1.35 16.04 2.34
N ASN A 273 1.95 14.89 2.63
CA ASN A 273 1.98 14.29 3.97
C ASN A 273 3.36 14.43 4.64
N GLY A 274 4.26 15.22 4.05
CA GLY A 274 5.66 15.35 4.45
C GLY A 274 6.57 14.17 4.05
N GLY A 275 6.08 13.23 3.24
CA GLY A 275 6.82 12.04 2.83
C GLY A 275 7.85 12.29 1.71
N ASP A 276 7.66 13.31 0.88
CA ASP A 276 8.73 13.85 0.02
C ASP A 276 9.48 14.93 0.82
N PRO A 277 10.71 14.65 1.32
CA PRO A 277 11.43 15.57 2.19
C PRO A 277 11.90 16.84 1.48
N PHE A 278 11.91 16.86 0.14
CA PHE A 278 12.32 18.02 -0.65
C PHE A 278 11.14 18.92 -0.98
N ALA A 279 9.96 18.33 -1.17
CA ALA A 279 8.76 19.03 -1.62
C ALA A 279 7.75 19.36 -0.49
N ALA A 280 7.97 18.86 0.72
CA ALA A 280 7.13 19.11 1.89
C ALA A 280 6.87 20.61 2.13
N GLY A 281 5.60 20.99 2.24
CA GLY A 281 5.10 22.35 2.38
C GLY A 281 4.93 23.12 1.05
N TYR A 282 5.31 22.53 -0.09
CA TYR A 282 5.45 23.26 -1.35
C TYR A 282 4.79 22.61 -2.56
N ALA A 283 4.57 21.30 -2.59
CA ALA A 283 4.03 20.62 -3.77
C ALA A 283 3.15 19.42 -3.41
N TYR A 284 2.31 19.03 -4.38
CA TYR A 284 1.62 17.75 -4.32
C TYR A 284 2.45 16.69 -5.03
N TYR A 285 2.46 15.50 -4.45
CA TYR A 285 3.08 14.29 -5.00
C TYR A 285 2.19 13.08 -4.69
N PRO A 286 2.38 11.95 -5.40
CA PRO A 286 1.59 10.76 -5.12
C PRO A 286 1.93 10.19 -3.74
N VAL A 287 0.90 9.96 -2.94
CA VAL A 287 0.96 9.21 -1.68
C VAL A 287 0.06 8.01 -1.82
N ILE A 288 0.64 6.81 -1.73
CA ILE A 288 -0.07 5.56 -1.97
C ILE A 288 -0.22 4.72 -0.71
N TYR A 289 -1.21 3.84 -0.74
CA TYR A 289 -1.41 2.77 0.24
C TYR A 289 -1.59 1.46 -0.50
N LYS A 290 -1.05 0.37 0.03
CA LYS A 290 -1.17 -0.96 -0.56
C LYS A 290 -2.04 -1.86 0.32
N THR A 291 -2.85 -2.71 -0.31
CA THR A 291 -3.48 -3.87 0.32
C THR A 291 -3.03 -5.15 -0.40
N VAL A 292 -2.95 -6.26 0.34
CA VAL A 292 -2.66 -7.60 -0.18
C VAL A 292 -3.74 -8.62 0.19
N ASP A 293 -4.85 -8.15 0.79
CA ASP A 293 -5.96 -8.97 1.28
C ASP A 293 -7.33 -8.48 0.78
N GLY A 294 -7.34 -7.79 -0.36
CA GLY A 294 -8.55 -7.29 -1.02
C GLY A 294 -9.18 -6.09 -0.31
N GLY A 295 -8.37 -5.31 0.40
CA GLY A 295 -8.76 -4.06 1.07
C GLY A 295 -9.14 -4.21 2.54
N GLN A 296 -9.03 -5.41 3.12
CA GLN A 296 -9.35 -5.62 4.55
C GLN A 296 -8.36 -4.87 5.44
N THR A 297 -7.09 -4.87 5.06
CA THR A 297 -6.03 -4.05 5.67
C THR A 297 -5.29 -3.24 4.62
N TRP A 298 -4.74 -2.11 5.05
CA TRP A 298 -3.98 -1.18 4.21
C TRP A 298 -2.68 -0.81 4.92
N SER A 299 -1.59 -0.75 4.17
CA SER A 299 -0.26 -0.37 4.64
C SER A 299 -0.21 1.03 5.29
N ASP A 300 0.96 1.40 5.77
CA ASP A 300 1.32 2.80 6.00
C ASP A 300 1.47 3.54 4.65
N PRO A 301 1.34 4.88 4.64
CA PRO A 301 1.48 5.67 3.41
C PRO A 301 2.90 5.59 2.86
N ILE A 302 3.01 5.45 1.54
CA ILE A 302 4.26 5.48 0.79
C ILE A 302 4.22 6.72 -0.10
N ALA A 303 5.14 7.67 0.11
CA ALA A 303 5.27 8.83 -0.77
C ALA A 303 6.18 8.49 -1.97
N ILE A 304 5.74 8.85 -3.17
CA ILE A 304 6.56 8.78 -4.38
C ILE A 304 7.31 10.10 -4.50
N VAL A 305 8.61 10.06 -4.24
CA VAL A 305 9.49 11.24 -4.26
C VAL A 305 9.70 11.70 -5.70
N LEU A 306 9.39 12.97 -5.98
CA LEU A 306 9.55 13.56 -7.31
C LEU A 306 10.69 14.57 -7.36
N SER A 307 11.00 15.19 -6.23
CA SER A 307 11.97 16.27 -6.12
C SER A 307 13.28 15.79 -5.48
N GLY A 308 14.32 16.60 -5.61
CA GLY A 308 15.59 16.29 -4.97
C GLY A 308 16.43 15.23 -5.71
N PRO A 309 17.58 14.86 -5.14
CA PRO A 309 18.44 13.80 -5.65
C PRO A 309 17.76 12.44 -5.77
N ASP A 310 16.77 12.17 -4.91
CA ASP A 310 16.05 10.88 -4.85
C ASP A 310 14.83 10.82 -5.80
N GLY A 311 14.50 11.94 -6.46
CA GLY A 311 13.48 11.99 -7.50
C GLY A 311 13.94 11.39 -8.83
N PHE A 312 12.99 11.07 -9.70
CA PHE A 312 13.26 10.42 -10.99
C PHE A 312 14.06 11.32 -11.94
N ASP A 313 15.06 10.77 -12.62
CA ASP A 313 15.81 11.49 -13.64
C ASP A 313 14.90 11.90 -14.81
N GLU A 314 13.94 11.07 -15.19
CA GLU A 314 12.94 11.40 -16.22
C GLU A 314 12.14 12.66 -15.86
N VAL A 315 11.81 12.85 -14.58
CA VAL A 315 11.11 14.05 -14.09
C VAL A 315 12.06 15.24 -13.94
N LYS A 316 13.33 15.01 -13.61
CA LYS A 316 14.29 16.11 -13.49
C LYS A 316 14.70 16.68 -14.85
N TYR A 317 14.76 15.83 -15.88
CA TYR A 317 15.33 16.14 -17.18
C TYR A 317 14.33 16.21 -18.36
N TYR A 318 13.01 16.19 -18.13
CA TYR A 318 12.04 16.28 -19.25
C TYR A 318 12.09 17.61 -20.01
N LEU A 319 12.31 18.73 -19.30
CA LEU A 319 12.47 20.03 -19.94
C LEU A 319 13.78 20.10 -20.70
N THR A 320 13.73 20.64 -21.91
CA THR A 320 14.93 20.98 -22.68
C THR A 320 15.78 22.02 -21.93
N ASP A 321 17.08 22.10 -22.24
CA ASP A 321 17.97 23.10 -21.63
C ASP A 321 17.51 24.53 -21.94
N GLU A 322 16.91 24.78 -23.10
CA GLU A 322 16.36 26.10 -23.45
C GLU A 322 15.16 26.47 -22.57
N GLN A 323 14.22 25.55 -22.37
CA GLN A 323 13.09 25.76 -21.46
C GLN A 323 13.58 25.94 -20.02
N TRP A 324 14.55 25.13 -19.59
CA TRP A 324 15.17 25.28 -18.28
C TRP A 324 15.79 26.66 -18.08
N ASP A 325 16.57 27.13 -19.05
CA ASP A 325 17.23 28.44 -19.00
C ASP A 325 16.21 29.58 -18.96
N ASN A 326 15.06 29.44 -19.63
CA ASN A 326 14.00 30.45 -19.64
C ASN A 326 13.27 30.59 -18.30
N LEU A 327 13.20 29.52 -17.50
CA LEU A 327 12.52 29.49 -16.20
C LEU A 327 13.24 30.29 -15.11
N TRP A 328 14.57 30.39 -15.20
CA TRP A 328 15.41 30.90 -14.11
C TRP A 328 16.11 32.21 -14.48
N VAL A 329 16.27 33.12 -13.51
CA VAL A 329 17.01 34.38 -13.74
C VAL A 329 18.51 34.12 -13.89
N ASN A 330 19.04 33.13 -13.15
CA ASN A 330 20.44 32.68 -13.21
C ASN A 330 20.46 31.14 -13.30
N PRO A 331 20.17 30.56 -14.48
CA PRO A 331 19.98 29.11 -14.62
C PRO A 331 21.23 28.29 -14.26
N GLU A 332 22.42 28.86 -14.42
CA GLU A 332 23.69 28.23 -14.03
C GLU A 332 23.83 28.00 -12.50
N LEU A 333 22.99 28.65 -11.70
CA LEU A 333 22.97 28.50 -10.25
C LEU A 333 21.88 27.53 -9.76
N VAL A 334 21.01 27.05 -10.65
CA VAL A 334 19.89 26.15 -10.29
C VAL A 334 20.17 24.76 -10.86
N HIS A 335 20.43 23.81 -9.97
CA HIS A 335 20.55 22.41 -10.34
C HIS A 335 19.16 21.76 -10.42
N ARG A 336 18.95 20.81 -11.33
CA ARG A 336 17.66 20.09 -11.45
C ARG A 336 17.30 19.32 -10.17
N ASP A 337 18.28 18.75 -9.48
CA ASP A 337 18.08 18.14 -8.13
C ASP A 337 17.72 19.16 -7.03
N SER A 338 17.80 20.48 -7.29
CA SER A 338 17.41 21.52 -6.33
C SER A 338 16.07 22.17 -6.66
N ALA A 339 15.48 21.83 -7.81
CA ALA A 339 14.14 22.28 -8.16
C ALA A 339 13.08 21.37 -7.52
N LEU A 340 11.89 21.95 -7.37
CA LEU A 340 10.72 21.27 -6.86
C LEU A 340 9.79 20.93 -8.01
N TYR A 341 9.25 19.72 -7.99
CA TYR A 341 8.30 19.21 -8.98
C TYR A 341 6.97 18.87 -8.28
N THR A 342 5.88 18.98 -9.03
CA THR A 342 4.51 18.77 -8.50
C THR A 342 3.67 17.99 -9.51
N THR A 343 2.76 17.16 -9.01
CA THR A 343 1.69 16.51 -9.81
C THR A 343 0.48 17.41 -10.02
N ALA A 344 0.47 18.60 -9.41
CA ALA A 344 -0.67 19.51 -9.40
C ALA A 344 -1.95 18.82 -8.88
N PHE A 345 -2.98 18.68 -9.72
CA PHE A 345 -4.37 18.56 -9.23
C PHE A 345 -5.17 17.37 -9.73
N THR A 346 -4.69 16.60 -10.73
CA THR A 346 -5.43 15.42 -11.21
C THR A 346 -4.51 14.26 -11.55
N HIS A 347 -4.92 13.04 -11.20
CA HIS A 347 -4.29 11.80 -11.65
C HIS A 347 -5.34 10.72 -11.89
N ASP A 348 -4.91 9.62 -12.47
CA ASP A 348 -5.68 8.38 -12.47
C ASP A 348 -4.75 7.17 -12.31
N MET A 349 -5.30 6.00 -12.00
CA MET A 349 -4.50 4.81 -11.79
C MET A 349 -5.20 3.50 -12.15
N VAL A 350 -4.39 2.51 -12.53
CA VAL A 350 -4.80 1.11 -12.68
C VAL A 350 -3.81 0.19 -11.98
N VAL A 351 -4.17 -1.08 -11.80
CA VAL A 351 -3.27 -2.11 -11.25
C VAL A 351 -3.19 -3.27 -12.23
N ASP A 352 -1.98 -3.65 -12.61
CA ASP A 352 -1.73 -4.65 -13.64
C ASP A 352 -1.88 -6.10 -13.14
N LYS A 353 -1.62 -7.07 -14.01
CA LYS A 353 -1.66 -8.50 -13.70
C LYS A 353 -0.63 -8.96 -12.65
N ASN A 354 0.47 -8.23 -12.48
CA ASN A 354 1.53 -8.53 -11.53
C ASN A 354 1.24 -7.94 -10.14
N GLY A 355 0.22 -7.09 -10.04
CA GLY A 355 -0.07 -6.32 -8.84
C GLY A 355 0.77 -5.04 -8.75
N ASP A 356 1.30 -4.55 -9.86
CA ASP A 356 1.98 -3.26 -9.94
C ASP A 356 0.99 -2.15 -10.27
N ILE A 357 1.13 -1.01 -9.59
CA ILE A 357 0.32 0.19 -9.81
C ILE A 357 0.88 0.97 -11.01
N HIS A 358 -0.02 1.50 -11.84
CA HIS A 358 0.29 2.44 -12.92
C HIS A 358 -0.50 3.73 -12.70
N ILE A 359 0.16 4.88 -12.72
CA ILE A 359 -0.41 6.21 -12.49
C ILE A 359 -0.23 7.06 -13.75
N ALA A 360 -1.33 7.61 -14.26
CA ALA A 360 -1.36 8.68 -15.25
C ALA A 360 -1.38 10.03 -14.51
N VAL A 361 -0.40 10.90 -14.76
CA VAL A 361 -0.36 12.20 -14.08
C VAL A 361 0.43 13.23 -14.89
N THR A 362 0.00 14.50 -14.82
CA THR A 362 0.78 15.62 -15.33
C THR A 362 1.75 16.11 -14.25
N ILE A 363 3.03 16.21 -14.59
CA ILE A 363 4.07 16.72 -13.71
C ILE A 363 4.68 17.98 -14.31
N GLY A 364 4.93 18.97 -13.47
CA GLY A 364 5.59 20.21 -13.84
C GLY A 364 6.49 20.74 -12.73
N VAL A 365 7.23 21.81 -13.03
CA VAL A 365 7.99 22.54 -12.01
C VAL A 365 7.02 23.26 -11.07
N SER A 366 7.25 23.13 -9.76
CA SER A 366 6.44 23.73 -8.70
C SER A 366 6.71 25.22 -8.54
N GLY A 367 5.68 25.96 -8.12
CA GLY A 367 5.78 27.33 -7.62
C GLY A 367 6.53 27.47 -6.29
N GLY A 368 6.95 26.38 -5.64
CA GLY A 368 7.86 26.40 -4.48
C GLY A 368 7.43 27.37 -3.36
N ALA A 369 8.40 27.98 -2.67
CA ALA A 369 8.10 28.87 -1.54
C ALA A 369 7.37 30.16 -1.91
N ASP A 370 7.54 30.68 -3.14
CA ASP A 370 6.84 31.89 -3.57
C ASP A 370 5.36 31.62 -3.88
N ASN A 371 5.03 30.40 -4.29
CA ASN A 371 3.67 29.98 -4.61
C ASN A 371 3.47 28.46 -4.37
N PRO A 372 3.31 28.04 -3.11
CA PRO A 372 3.21 26.62 -2.78
C PRO A 372 1.95 25.99 -3.37
N TYR A 373 2.02 24.69 -3.67
CA TYR A 373 0.93 23.90 -4.24
C TYR A 373 0.42 24.45 -5.58
N SER A 374 1.35 25.00 -6.38
CA SER A 374 1.09 25.49 -7.73
C SER A 374 2.04 24.85 -8.73
N ILE A 375 1.64 24.85 -10.00
CA ILE A 375 2.39 24.33 -11.14
C ILE A 375 2.65 25.43 -12.16
N ILE A 376 3.81 25.37 -12.83
CA ILE A 376 4.07 26.16 -14.03
C ILE A 376 3.29 25.54 -15.20
N ALA A 377 2.25 26.23 -15.64
CA ALA A 377 1.21 25.71 -16.53
C ALA A 377 1.31 26.22 -17.97
N SER A 378 2.30 27.07 -18.26
CA SER A 378 2.55 27.53 -19.64
C SER A 378 2.81 26.34 -20.57
N GLY A 379 2.37 26.47 -21.82
CA GLY A 379 2.51 25.40 -22.80
C GLY A 379 3.93 24.90 -22.96
N GLY A 380 4.09 23.57 -22.95
CA GLY A 380 5.38 22.89 -23.04
C GLY A 380 6.16 22.79 -21.73
N TYR A 381 5.71 23.38 -20.62
CA TYR A 381 6.38 23.28 -19.31
C TYR A 381 5.79 22.23 -18.37
N GLY A 382 4.58 21.75 -18.64
CA GLY A 382 4.04 20.53 -18.04
C GLY A 382 4.24 19.35 -18.99
N ALA A 383 4.34 18.15 -18.41
CA ALA A 383 4.40 16.92 -19.19
C ALA A 383 3.57 15.81 -18.55
N THR A 384 3.00 14.95 -19.38
CA THR A 384 2.31 13.75 -18.95
C THR A 384 3.33 12.65 -18.69
N PHE A 385 3.23 12.01 -17.52
CA PHE A 385 4.07 10.92 -17.10
C PHE A 385 3.25 9.68 -16.80
N HIS A 386 3.86 8.55 -17.10
CA HIS A 386 3.48 7.25 -16.61
C HIS A 386 4.39 6.89 -15.43
N ILE A 387 3.87 6.91 -14.21
CA ILE A 387 4.59 6.36 -13.04
C ILE A 387 4.08 4.93 -12.82
N TYR A 388 4.98 3.96 -12.67
CA TYR A 388 4.57 2.60 -12.32
C TYR A 388 5.50 1.98 -11.30
N SER A 389 4.96 1.03 -10.52
CA SER A 389 5.78 0.24 -9.61
C SER A 389 6.41 -0.96 -10.28
N VAL A 390 7.43 -1.52 -9.65
CA VAL A 390 7.90 -2.88 -9.93
C VAL A 390 7.91 -3.66 -8.62
N SER A 391 7.68 -4.97 -8.72
CA SER A 391 7.64 -5.88 -7.57
C SER A 391 6.57 -5.48 -6.56
N GLN A 392 5.39 -5.12 -7.05
CA GLN A 392 4.22 -4.73 -6.26
C GLN A 392 4.49 -3.54 -5.32
N GLY A 393 5.12 -2.49 -5.82
CA GLY A 393 5.34 -1.25 -5.05
C GLY A 393 6.65 -1.20 -4.27
N ALA A 394 7.58 -2.15 -4.47
CA ALA A 394 8.89 -2.12 -3.81
C ALA A 394 9.76 -0.94 -4.29
N CYS A 395 9.55 -0.51 -5.53
CA CYS A 395 10.21 0.63 -6.16
C CYS A 395 9.27 1.24 -7.21
N PHE A 396 9.68 2.38 -7.74
CA PHE A 396 8.94 3.10 -8.78
C PHE A 396 9.84 3.48 -9.94
N ALA A 397 9.24 3.60 -11.11
CA ALA A 397 9.83 4.16 -12.31
C ALA A 397 8.90 5.24 -12.86
N ALA A 398 9.48 6.28 -13.46
CA ALA A 398 8.73 7.27 -14.23
C ALA A 398 9.11 7.14 -15.70
N GLN A 399 8.13 7.16 -16.59
CA GLN A 399 8.31 7.23 -18.03
C GLN A 399 7.69 8.55 -18.51
N PHE A 400 8.50 9.38 -19.15
CA PHE A 400 8.01 10.56 -19.88
C PHE A 400 7.15 10.11 -21.06
N VAL A 401 5.93 10.64 -21.18
CA VAL A 401 5.02 10.32 -22.29
C VAL A 401 5.08 11.43 -23.35
N THR A 402 4.71 12.64 -22.97
CA THR A 402 4.77 13.82 -23.84
C THR A 402 4.74 15.11 -23.05
N HIS A 403 5.21 16.20 -23.65
CA HIS A 403 4.87 17.55 -23.17
C HIS A 403 3.39 17.83 -23.41
N ASN A 404 2.76 18.50 -22.45
CA ASN A 404 1.42 19.04 -22.62
C ASN A 404 1.53 20.43 -23.26
N ASN A 405 0.75 20.68 -24.30
CA ASN A 405 0.70 21.99 -24.95
C ASN A 405 -0.07 23.00 -24.12
N THR A 406 -1.05 22.53 -23.35
CA THR A 406 -1.86 23.33 -22.43
C THR A 406 -2.12 22.54 -21.16
N PHE A 407 -2.55 23.24 -20.11
CA PHE A 407 -2.83 22.60 -18.82
C PHE A 407 -4.27 22.81 -18.39
N ARG A 408 -4.66 24.06 -18.10
CA ARG A 408 -5.99 24.41 -17.60
C ARG A 408 -6.84 25.11 -18.66
N GLY A 409 -8.09 24.69 -18.78
CA GLY A 409 -9.16 25.36 -19.52
C GLY A 409 -10.17 25.94 -18.55
N GLU A 410 -10.65 27.16 -18.81
CA GLU A 410 -11.67 27.83 -18.01
C GLU A 410 -12.86 28.24 -18.89
N TRP A 411 -14.06 27.85 -18.47
CA TRP A 411 -15.33 28.17 -19.10
C TRP A 411 -16.30 28.68 -18.02
N GLY A 412 -16.34 29.98 -17.79
CA GLY A 412 -17.16 30.53 -16.69
C GLY A 412 -16.68 29.99 -15.32
N GLU A 413 -17.59 29.45 -14.51
CA GLU A 413 -17.28 28.87 -13.20
C GLU A 413 -16.68 27.44 -13.26
N ILE A 414 -16.58 26.85 -14.46
CA ILE A 414 -15.97 25.54 -14.65
C ILE A 414 -14.53 25.71 -15.11
N ALA A 415 -13.60 25.09 -14.39
CA ALA A 415 -12.23 24.87 -14.83
C ALA A 415 -11.96 23.37 -14.95
N GLU A 416 -11.12 22.98 -15.89
CA GLU A 416 -10.62 21.62 -16.02
C GLU A 416 -9.13 21.65 -16.37
N ASP A 417 -8.35 20.85 -15.66
CA ASP A 417 -6.94 20.64 -15.98
C ASP A 417 -6.79 19.59 -17.09
N SER A 418 -5.59 19.07 -17.32
CA SER A 418 -5.36 18.04 -18.34
C SER A 418 -6.11 16.73 -18.08
N ARG A 419 -6.75 16.55 -16.92
CA ARG A 419 -7.66 15.44 -16.60
C ARG A 419 -7.09 14.08 -16.99
N SER A 420 -6.00 13.69 -16.34
CA SER A 420 -5.38 12.38 -16.57
C SER A 420 -6.37 11.25 -16.27
N GLN A 421 -6.37 10.22 -17.10
CA GLN A 421 -7.20 9.01 -17.00
C GLN A 421 -6.33 7.78 -17.29
N ALA A 422 -6.66 6.64 -16.69
CA ALA A 422 -5.96 5.39 -16.88
C ALA A 422 -6.95 4.24 -17.09
N SER A 423 -6.66 3.40 -18.07
CA SER A 423 -7.44 2.23 -18.44
C SER A 423 -6.58 0.98 -18.50
N VAL A 424 -7.17 -0.19 -18.34
CA VAL A 424 -6.47 -1.48 -18.35
C VAL A 424 -7.30 -2.56 -19.02
N THR A 425 -6.66 -3.54 -19.65
CA THR A 425 -7.35 -4.78 -20.05
C THR A 425 -7.86 -5.52 -18.81
N GLN A 426 -8.96 -6.26 -18.94
CA GLN A 426 -9.58 -7.01 -17.83
C GLN A 426 -8.60 -7.99 -17.15
N ASP A 427 -7.63 -8.49 -17.90
CA ASP A 427 -6.57 -9.40 -17.44
C ASP A 427 -5.31 -8.69 -16.93
N GLY A 428 -5.22 -7.36 -17.03
CA GLY A 428 -4.09 -6.57 -16.55
C GLY A 428 -2.85 -6.58 -17.45
N GLU A 429 -2.95 -6.98 -18.72
CA GLU A 429 -1.81 -7.09 -19.64
C GLU A 429 -1.41 -5.80 -20.36
N LYS A 430 -2.38 -4.95 -20.68
CA LYS A 430 -2.14 -3.64 -21.33
C LYS A 430 -2.72 -2.53 -20.49
N VAL A 431 -1.97 -1.44 -20.40
CA VAL A 431 -2.34 -0.21 -19.70
C VAL A 431 -2.41 0.91 -20.73
N PHE A 432 -3.40 1.79 -20.60
CA PHE A 432 -3.57 2.94 -21.48
C PHE A 432 -3.73 4.20 -20.63
N LEU A 433 -3.02 5.26 -20.98
CA LEU A 433 -3.15 6.56 -20.33
C LEU A 433 -3.75 7.53 -21.32
N SER A 434 -4.62 8.41 -20.85
CA SER A 434 -5.22 9.45 -21.68
C SER A 434 -5.40 10.74 -20.90
N TRP A 435 -5.43 11.85 -21.63
CA TRP A 435 -5.56 13.19 -21.05
C TRP A 435 -6.22 14.13 -22.05
N ASN A 436 -6.76 15.22 -21.54
CA ASN A 436 -7.28 16.32 -22.31
C ASN A 436 -6.20 17.38 -22.57
N ASP A 437 -5.98 17.74 -23.82
CA ASP A 437 -5.03 18.79 -24.19
C ASP A 437 -5.49 19.50 -25.47
N THR A 438 -5.32 20.82 -25.49
CA THR A 438 -5.63 21.67 -26.65
C THR A 438 -4.35 21.86 -27.46
N ASP A 439 -4.24 21.13 -28.58
CA ASP A 439 -3.12 21.28 -29.53
C ASP A 439 -3.59 22.03 -30.79
N PHE A 440 -3.87 23.32 -30.63
CA PHE A 440 -4.26 24.18 -31.74
C PHE A 440 -3.40 25.44 -31.77
N GLU A 441 -2.84 25.75 -32.94
CA GLU A 441 -1.92 26.88 -33.11
C GLU A 441 -2.57 28.20 -32.68
N GLY A 442 -1.87 28.93 -31.80
CA GLY A 442 -2.33 30.23 -31.30
C GLY A 442 -3.23 30.17 -30.07
N VAL A 443 -3.47 28.98 -29.51
CA VAL A 443 -4.23 28.79 -28.27
C VAL A 443 -3.27 28.37 -27.17
N THR A 444 -3.34 29.04 -26.02
CA THR A 444 -2.41 28.84 -24.89
C THR A 444 -3.04 28.14 -23.69
N ASP A 445 -4.37 28.09 -23.64
CA ASP A 445 -5.15 27.51 -22.54
C ASP A 445 -5.89 26.26 -23.04
N ASN A 446 -6.24 25.35 -22.14
CA ASN A 446 -6.87 24.08 -22.50
C ASN A 446 -8.39 24.22 -22.80
N VAL A 447 -8.77 25.26 -23.56
CA VAL A 447 -10.16 25.70 -23.75
C VAL A 447 -10.88 25.03 -24.93
N MET A 448 -10.17 24.25 -25.74
CA MET A 448 -10.72 23.48 -26.86
C MET A 448 -10.08 22.08 -26.88
N PRO A 449 -10.29 21.29 -25.81
CA PRO A 449 -9.52 20.08 -25.57
C PRO A 449 -9.84 18.98 -26.58
N ASP A 450 -8.81 18.25 -26.97
CA ASP A 450 -8.88 16.92 -27.56
C ASP A 450 -8.66 15.85 -26.49
N ILE A 451 -8.97 14.60 -26.81
CA ILE A 451 -8.55 13.45 -26.01
C ILE A 451 -7.32 12.84 -26.68
N TRP A 452 -6.26 12.66 -25.90
CA TRP A 452 -5.02 12.02 -26.32
C TRP A 452 -4.86 10.68 -25.60
N CYS A 453 -4.22 9.69 -26.23
CA CYS A 453 -4.03 8.38 -25.64
C CYS A 453 -2.66 7.77 -25.98
N TRP A 454 -2.15 6.98 -25.05
CA TRP A 454 -0.87 6.26 -25.12
C TRP A 454 -0.99 4.90 -24.45
N GLY A 455 -0.41 3.85 -25.04
CA GLY A 455 -0.47 2.47 -24.53
C GLY A 455 0.87 1.94 -24.02
N PHE A 456 0.81 1.11 -22.98
CA PHE A 456 1.93 0.39 -22.37
C PHE A 456 1.64 -1.12 -22.24
N ASP A 457 2.57 -1.94 -22.70
CA ASP A 457 2.55 -3.40 -22.53
C ASP A 457 3.28 -3.78 -21.25
N VAL A 458 2.57 -4.40 -20.31
CA VAL A 458 3.09 -4.75 -18.99
C VAL A 458 4.22 -5.77 -19.05
N THR A 459 4.15 -6.72 -19.98
CA THR A 459 5.10 -7.84 -20.07
C THR A 459 6.37 -7.43 -20.77
N THR A 460 6.22 -6.79 -21.93
CA THR A 460 7.35 -6.40 -22.77
C THR A 460 7.92 -5.05 -22.38
N ARG A 461 7.17 -4.22 -21.63
CA ARG A 461 7.47 -2.82 -21.30
C ARG A 461 7.63 -1.93 -22.52
N LYS A 462 7.12 -2.38 -23.66
CA LYS A 462 7.01 -1.57 -24.87
C LYS A 462 5.79 -0.69 -24.79
N TYR A 463 5.80 0.38 -25.58
CA TYR A 463 4.73 1.35 -25.60
C TYR A 463 4.46 1.88 -27.01
N THR A 464 3.32 2.54 -27.17
CA THR A 464 2.87 3.09 -28.45
C THR A 464 3.43 4.50 -28.69
N ASP A 465 3.20 5.03 -29.88
CA ASP A 465 3.21 6.49 -30.07
C ASP A 465 1.98 7.12 -29.37
N VAL A 466 2.02 8.43 -29.17
CA VAL A 466 0.89 9.20 -28.63
C VAL A 466 -0.06 9.53 -29.78
N GLU A 467 -1.34 9.20 -29.61
CA GLU A 467 -2.38 9.39 -30.63
C GLU A 467 -3.46 10.36 -30.16
N ASN A 468 -3.92 11.24 -31.06
CA ASN A 468 -5.08 12.09 -30.80
C ASN A 468 -6.37 11.33 -31.17
N VAL A 469 -7.10 10.92 -30.14
CA VAL A 469 -8.33 10.11 -30.23
C VAL A 469 -9.42 10.83 -31.01
N THR A 470 -9.52 12.16 -30.84
CA THR A 470 -10.61 12.96 -31.38
C THR A 470 -10.28 13.61 -32.72
N TYR A 471 -9.06 13.47 -33.22
CA TYR A 471 -8.59 14.13 -34.43
C TYR A 471 -9.53 13.94 -35.64
N LEU A 472 -9.90 15.03 -36.32
CA LEU A 472 -10.81 15.01 -37.47
C LEU A 472 -12.19 14.35 -37.24
N SER A 473 -12.60 14.16 -35.99
CA SER A 473 -13.95 13.67 -35.62
C SER A 473 -14.85 14.82 -35.14
N GLU A 474 -16.12 14.53 -34.84
CA GLU A 474 -17.03 15.49 -34.17
C GLU A 474 -16.42 16.02 -32.85
N GLY A 475 -15.71 15.16 -32.11
CA GLY A 475 -15.07 15.51 -30.83
C GLY A 475 -13.81 16.36 -30.95
N TRP A 476 -13.29 16.58 -32.17
CA TRP A 476 -12.06 17.36 -32.36
C TRP A 476 -12.27 18.80 -31.87
N LEU A 477 -11.40 19.28 -30.98
CA LEU A 477 -11.47 20.59 -30.32
C LEU A 477 -12.77 20.84 -29.54
N GLU A 478 -13.44 19.77 -29.10
CA GLU A 478 -14.77 19.82 -28.49
C GLU A 478 -14.96 18.74 -27.40
N ALA A 479 -13.90 18.04 -27.00
CA ALA A 479 -13.97 16.91 -26.08
C ALA A 479 -13.93 17.35 -24.61
N TYR A 480 -14.85 18.24 -24.22
CA TYR A 480 -14.85 18.82 -22.88
C TYR A 480 -15.05 17.73 -21.81
N GLN A 481 -14.16 17.75 -20.81
CA GLN A 481 -14.21 16.87 -19.63
C GLN A 481 -14.28 15.39 -20.01
N GLY A 482 -13.44 15.02 -20.99
CA GLY A 482 -13.31 13.65 -21.48
C GLY A 482 -12.99 12.67 -20.34
N THR A 483 -13.56 11.48 -20.40
CA THR A 483 -13.34 10.42 -19.42
C THR A 483 -13.19 9.09 -20.13
N ALA A 484 -12.32 8.25 -19.60
CA ALA A 484 -12.06 6.92 -20.10
C ALA A 484 -12.74 5.89 -19.20
N SER A 485 -13.07 4.73 -19.77
CA SER A 485 -13.47 3.58 -18.96
C SER A 485 -12.26 2.98 -18.23
N TYR A 486 -12.45 2.49 -17.00
CA TYR A 486 -11.39 1.77 -16.29
C TYR A 486 -10.94 0.50 -17.02
N TYR A 487 -11.90 -0.36 -17.41
CA TYR A 487 -11.63 -1.51 -18.27
C TYR A 487 -11.87 -1.18 -19.75
N ILE A 488 -11.21 -1.91 -20.64
CA ILE A 488 -11.34 -1.76 -22.10
C ILE A 488 -11.81 -3.06 -22.75
N PHE A 489 -12.23 -2.99 -24.02
CA PHE A 489 -12.59 -4.18 -24.79
C PHE A 489 -11.37 -4.76 -25.50
N SER A 490 -11.17 -6.07 -25.39
CA SER A 490 -10.06 -6.79 -26.04
C SER A 490 -10.59 -7.92 -26.90
N ASP A 491 -10.19 -7.95 -28.17
CA ASP A 491 -10.49 -9.00 -29.13
C ASP A 491 -9.22 -9.40 -29.87
N GLY A 492 -8.61 -10.51 -29.42
CA GLY A 492 -7.29 -10.94 -29.89
C GLY A 492 -6.24 -9.86 -29.66
N ASP A 493 -5.61 -9.40 -30.73
CA ASP A 493 -4.52 -8.42 -30.71
C ASP A 493 -5.05 -6.98 -30.81
N THR A 494 -6.37 -6.74 -30.69
CA THR A 494 -7.01 -5.41 -30.79
C THR A 494 -7.56 -4.98 -29.44
N TYR A 495 -7.28 -3.74 -29.05
CA TYR A 495 -7.68 -3.12 -27.80
C TYR A 495 -8.50 -1.86 -28.08
N THR A 496 -9.81 -1.92 -27.84
CA THR A 496 -10.73 -0.79 -28.04
C THR A 496 -10.93 -0.06 -26.72
N ILE A 497 -10.56 1.21 -26.66
CA ILE A 497 -10.60 2.03 -25.45
C ILE A 497 -11.87 2.91 -25.45
N PRO A 498 -12.84 2.66 -24.56
CA PRO A 498 -14.06 3.44 -24.49
C PRO A 498 -13.80 4.83 -23.88
N PHE A 499 -14.28 5.87 -24.56
CA PHE A 499 -14.27 7.24 -24.05
C PHE A 499 -15.66 7.85 -24.08
N ALA A 500 -15.92 8.77 -23.15
CA ALA A 500 -17.08 9.64 -23.17
C ALA A 500 -16.65 11.10 -22.93
N TYR A 501 -17.38 12.04 -23.51
CA TYR A 501 -17.17 13.47 -23.32
C TYR A 501 -18.51 14.23 -23.40
N GLN A 502 -18.49 15.54 -23.20
CA GLN A 502 -19.66 16.39 -23.42
C GLN A 502 -19.33 17.60 -24.30
N SER A 503 -20.31 18.09 -25.05
CA SER A 503 -20.22 19.35 -25.80
C SER A 503 -20.91 20.48 -25.03
N PHE A 504 -20.29 21.67 -25.02
CA PHE A 504 -20.93 22.87 -24.48
C PHE A 504 -21.74 23.58 -25.57
N THR A 505 -23.05 23.70 -25.37
CA THR A 505 -23.94 24.34 -26.34
C THR A 505 -23.60 25.83 -26.45
N GLY A 506 -23.08 26.26 -27.60
CA GLY A 506 -22.58 27.64 -27.78
C GLY A 506 -21.38 27.96 -26.88
N GLY A 507 -20.73 26.92 -26.36
CA GLY A 507 -19.63 27.04 -25.41
C GLY A 507 -20.05 27.27 -23.95
N ASP A 508 -21.31 27.60 -23.67
CA ASP A 508 -21.77 27.94 -22.33
C ASP A 508 -22.02 26.67 -21.46
N PRO A 509 -21.27 26.46 -20.37
CA PRO A 509 -21.41 25.29 -19.51
C PRO A 509 -22.69 25.29 -18.66
N ASP A 510 -23.39 26.42 -18.54
CA ASP A 510 -24.67 26.50 -17.82
C ASP A 510 -25.86 26.02 -18.65
N GLN A 511 -25.67 25.84 -19.96
CA GLN A 511 -26.70 25.29 -20.85
C GLN A 511 -26.77 23.76 -20.75
N PRO A 512 -27.91 23.16 -21.12
CA PRO A 512 -27.99 21.72 -21.28
C PRO A 512 -26.88 21.18 -22.18
N VAL A 513 -26.28 20.07 -21.74
CA VAL A 513 -25.19 19.39 -22.44
C VAL A 513 -25.64 18.01 -22.90
N GLN A 514 -25.06 17.59 -24.02
CA GLN A 514 -25.23 16.26 -24.60
C GLN A 514 -23.95 15.47 -24.35
N TYR A 515 -24.06 14.29 -23.74
CA TYR A 515 -22.93 13.37 -23.62
C TYR A 515 -22.74 12.60 -24.93
N LYS A 516 -21.50 12.25 -25.21
CA LYS A 516 -21.04 11.61 -26.44
C LYS A 516 -20.11 10.46 -26.09
N TYR A 517 -20.27 9.33 -26.77
CA TYR A 517 -19.45 8.13 -26.61
C TYR A 517 -18.60 7.90 -27.86
N ILE A 518 -17.31 7.62 -27.69
CA ILE A 518 -16.38 7.26 -28.76
C ILE A 518 -16.30 5.73 -28.81
N GLN A 519 -16.68 5.15 -29.94
CA GLN A 519 -16.97 3.71 -30.02
C GLN A 519 -15.75 2.83 -30.35
N ASP A 520 -14.86 3.30 -31.20
CA ASP A 520 -13.99 2.45 -32.03
C ASP A 520 -12.53 2.93 -32.09
N PHE A 521 -12.09 3.74 -31.12
CA PHE A 521 -10.67 4.05 -30.97
C PHE A 521 -9.91 2.80 -30.50
N THR A 522 -8.85 2.42 -31.23
CA THR A 522 -8.13 1.16 -31.00
C THR A 522 -6.62 1.32 -31.05
N PHE A 523 -5.94 0.49 -30.27
CA PHE A 523 -4.56 0.08 -30.50
C PHE A 523 -4.51 -1.42 -30.82
N THR A 524 -3.41 -1.86 -31.41
CA THR A 524 -3.10 -3.26 -31.65
C THR A 524 -1.72 -3.61 -31.10
N ASP A 525 -1.41 -4.90 -30.96
CA ASP A 525 -0.05 -5.35 -30.57
C ASP A 525 1.06 -4.79 -31.49
N ALA A 526 0.73 -4.50 -32.75
CA ALA A 526 1.67 -3.95 -33.71
C ALA A 526 2.07 -2.49 -33.40
N ASP A 527 1.28 -1.77 -32.60
CA ASP A 527 1.52 -0.37 -32.24
C ASP A 527 2.50 -0.22 -31.07
N PHE A 528 2.74 -1.29 -30.29
CA PHE A 528 3.70 -1.29 -29.17
C PHE A 528 5.15 -1.46 -29.66
N THR A 529 5.64 -0.45 -30.37
CA THR A 529 6.96 -0.49 -31.03
C THR A 529 8.08 0.18 -30.26
N ASN A 530 7.76 1.12 -29.37
CA ASN A 530 8.73 1.92 -28.64
C ASN A 530 9.20 1.19 -27.36
N GLY A 531 10.40 1.53 -26.87
CA GLY A 531 10.99 0.87 -25.71
C GLY A 531 11.75 -0.44 -26.02
N PRO A 532 11.90 -1.36 -25.05
CA PRO A 532 11.22 -1.38 -23.75
C PRO A 532 11.72 -0.29 -22.80
N HIS A 533 10.82 0.24 -21.96
CA HIS A 533 11.25 1.07 -20.83
C HIS A 533 11.97 0.21 -19.79
N VAL A 534 13.11 0.69 -19.30
CA VAL A 534 13.96 -0.02 -18.34
C VAL A 534 13.77 0.62 -16.97
N PRO A 535 13.02 0.00 -16.05
CA PRO A 535 12.91 0.51 -14.69
C PRO A 535 14.26 0.41 -13.96
N PRO A 536 14.42 1.12 -12.83
CA PRO A 536 15.55 0.87 -11.94
C PRO A 536 15.58 -0.62 -11.54
N THR A 537 16.77 -1.13 -11.23
CA THR A 537 16.89 -2.47 -10.64
C THR A 537 16.35 -2.42 -9.23
N CYS A 538 15.07 -2.75 -9.13
CA CYS A 538 14.42 -3.12 -7.91
C CYS A 538 14.88 -4.53 -7.64
N GLY A 539 15.45 -4.79 -6.48
CA GLY A 539 15.94 -6.12 -6.24
C GLY A 539 14.79 -7.15 -6.33
N THR A 540 15.13 -8.38 -6.70
CA THR A 540 14.14 -9.45 -6.91
C THR A 540 13.75 -10.02 -5.55
N PRO A 541 12.47 -10.11 -5.15
CA PRO A 541 12.11 -10.75 -3.88
C PRO A 541 12.69 -12.17 -3.79
N GLY A 542 13.38 -12.45 -2.70
CA GLY A 542 14.16 -13.67 -2.48
C GLY A 542 15.60 -13.64 -3.02
N ASP A 543 16.03 -12.64 -3.78
CA ASP A 543 17.43 -12.46 -4.24
C ASP A 543 18.23 -11.68 -3.20
N ALA A 544 18.35 -12.28 -2.01
CA ALA A 544 19.02 -11.67 -0.85
C ALA A 544 20.48 -11.34 -1.13
N ASN A 545 21.15 -12.05 -2.04
CA ASN A 545 22.55 -11.81 -2.38
C ASN A 545 22.72 -10.82 -3.56
N GLY A 546 21.66 -10.50 -4.30
CA GLY A 546 21.69 -9.49 -5.36
C GLY A 546 22.41 -9.94 -6.63
N ASP A 547 22.50 -11.24 -6.90
CA ASP A 547 23.10 -11.78 -8.13
C ASP A 547 22.12 -11.83 -9.31
N GLY A 548 20.86 -11.46 -9.08
CA GLY A 548 19.79 -11.43 -10.07
C GLY A 548 19.04 -12.75 -10.22
N ALA A 549 19.32 -13.78 -9.41
CA ALA A 549 18.65 -15.08 -9.48
C ALA A 549 18.29 -15.66 -8.11
N VAL A 550 17.00 -15.82 -7.81
CA VAL A 550 16.53 -16.43 -6.56
C VAL A 550 16.87 -17.93 -6.52
N ASN A 551 17.80 -18.30 -5.64
CA ASN A 551 18.29 -19.67 -5.49
C ASN A 551 18.73 -19.99 -4.05
N VAL A 552 19.33 -21.17 -3.87
CA VAL A 552 19.77 -21.65 -2.54
C VAL A 552 20.81 -20.75 -1.86
N LEU A 553 21.58 -19.99 -2.64
CA LEU A 553 22.57 -19.05 -2.11
C LEU A 553 21.92 -17.87 -1.40
N ASP A 554 20.73 -17.46 -1.81
CA ASP A 554 19.97 -16.40 -1.15
C ASP A 554 19.44 -16.83 0.21
N VAL A 555 18.92 -18.06 0.28
CA VAL A 555 18.53 -18.68 1.55
C VAL A 555 19.74 -18.71 2.49
N VAL A 556 20.92 -19.09 2.00
CA VAL A 556 22.16 -19.06 2.81
C VAL A 556 22.52 -17.64 3.26
N ALA A 557 22.34 -16.63 2.41
CA ALA A 557 22.57 -15.24 2.78
C ALA A 557 21.61 -14.78 3.89
N ILE A 558 20.31 -15.08 3.78
CA ILE A 558 19.30 -14.82 4.82
C ILE A 558 19.69 -15.48 6.14
N ILE A 559 20.02 -16.78 6.13
CA ILE A 559 20.42 -17.50 7.35
C ILE A 559 21.68 -16.88 7.98
N ASN A 560 22.68 -16.52 7.18
CA ASN A 560 23.88 -15.84 7.69
C ASN A 560 23.56 -14.49 8.32
N HIS A 561 22.61 -13.73 7.76
CA HIS A 561 22.13 -12.48 8.35
C HIS A 561 21.46 -12.73 9.71
N ILE A 562 20.53 -13.69 9.79
CA ILE A 562 19.83 -14.04 11.04
C ILE A 562 20.82 -14.46 12.14
N MET A 563 21.90 -15.16 11.77
CA MET A 563 22.97 -15.60 12.67
C MET A 563 23.99 -14.48 13.03
N GLY A 564 23.83 -13.26 12.54
CA GLY A 564 24.71 -12.13 12.83
C GLY A 564 26.07 -12.15 12.10
N LEU A 565 26.18 -12.91 10.99
CA LEU A 565 27.41 -13.09 10.23
C LEU A 565 27.65 -12.03 9.13
N ASN A 566 26.77 -11.01 9.02
CA ASN A 566 26.89 -9.87 8.10
C ASN A 566 27.31 -10.26 6.66
N PRO A 567 26.47 -11.01 5.93
CA PRO A 567 26.73 -11.37 4.53
C PRO A 567 26.94 -10.12 3.65
N THR A 568 27.84 -10.22 2.67
CA THR A 568 28.08 -9.15 1.68
C THR A 568 28.33 -9.74 0.29
N PRO A 569 27.63 -9.28 -0.76
CA PRO A 569 26.46 -8.39 -0.73
C PRO A 569 25.27 -8.98 0.04
N PHE A 570 24.40 -8.10 0.56
CA PHE A 570 23.12 -8.46 1.14
C PHE A 570 22.12 -7.34 0.87
N ILE A 571 21.05 -7.65 0.16
CA ILE A 571 19.98 -6.70 -0.19
C ILE A 571 18.82 -6.96 0.76
N PHE A 572 18.66 -6.10 1.77
CA PHE A 572 17.70 -6.29 2.85
C PHE A 572 16.28 -6.40 2.30
N GLU A 573 15.93 -5.54 1.35
CA GLU A 573 14.61 -5.43 0.75
C GLU A 573 14.24 -6.66 -0.08
N ASN A 574 15.23 -7.39 -0.62
CA ASN A 574 15.00 -8.66 -1.30
C ASN A 574 14.92 -9.82 -0.33
N ALA A 575 15.66 -9.71 0.77
CA ALA A 575 15.73 -10.72 1.81
C ALA A 575 14.47 -10.71 2.69
N ASP A 576 13.80 -9.57 2.84
CA ASP A 576 12.50 -9.40 3.52
C ASP A 576 11.38 -9.75 2.54
N VAL A 577 11.11 -11.05 2.39
CA VAL A 577 10.22 -11.55 1.33
C VAL A 577 8.75 -11.32 1.69
N ASN A 578 8.42 -11.38 2.98
CA ASN A 578 7.06 -11.17 3.47
C ASN A 578 6.73 -9.67 3.67
N GLY A 579 7.74 -8.79 3.64
CA GLY A 579 7.59 -7.34 3.73
C GLY A 579 7.24 -6.84 5.13
N ASP A 580 7.58 -7.59 6.18
CA ASP A 580 7.28 -7.23 7.58
C ASP A 580 8.36 -6.34 8.24
N GLY A 581 9.47 -6.09 7.53
CA GLY A 581 10.58 -5.27 7.99
C GLY A 581 11.59 -6.01 8.88
N ILE A 582 11.48 -7.33 9.04
CA ILE A 582 12.32 -8.14 9.95
C ILE A 582 12.83 -9.40 9.24
N ILE A 583 14.14 -9.45 8.97
CA ILE A 583 14.77 -10.68 8.46
C ILE A 583 14.78 -11.79 9.50
N ASN A 584 13.99 -12.83 9.28
CA ASN A 584 13.85 -13.99 10.16
C ASN A 584 13.63 -15.30 9.39
N VAL A 585 13.39 -16.40 10.12
CA VAL A 585 13.25 -17.73 9.49
C VAL A 585 12.06 -17.82 8.52
N LEU A 586 11.05 -16.96 8.64
CA LEU A 586 9.91 -16.91 7.72
C LEU A 586 10.36 -16.52 6.31
N ASP A 587 11.24 -15.52 6.17
CA ASP A 587 11.79 -15.10 4.87
C ASP A 587 12.59 -16.20 4.18
N ALA A 588 13.34 -16.98 4.97
CA ALA A 588 14.08 -18.12 4.46
C ALA A 588 13.13 -19.19 3.90
N VAL A 589 12.03 -19.48 4.60
CA VAL A 589 11.01 -20.44 4.16
C VAL A 589 10.32 -19.95 2.88
N GLU A 590 9.99 -18.67 2.79
CA GLU A 590 9.35 -18.08 1.62
C GLU A 590 10.28 -18.03 0.41
N THR A 591 11.55 -17.69 0.62
CA THR A 591 12.59 -17.79 -0.42
C THR A 591 12.71 -19.22 -0.95
N VAL A 592 12.70 -20.23 -0.07
CA VAL A 592 12.68 -21.65 -0.49
C VAL A 592 11.42 -21.96 -1.31
N ASN A 593 10.25 -21.43 -0.96
CA ASN A 593 9.02 -21.60 -1.75
C ASN A 593 9.15 -21.02 -3.16
N ILE A 594 9.78 -19.84 -3.30
CA ILE A 594 10.09 -19.23 -4.60
C ILE A 594 11.01 -20.16 -5.41
N VAL A 595 12.07 -20.69 -4.81
CA VAL A 595 13.01 -21.63 -5.45
C VAL A 595 12.31 -22.91 -5.94
N LEU A 596 11.29 -23.38 -5.20
CA LEU A 596 10.56 -24.62 -5.51
C LEU A 596 9.35 -24.41 -6.45
N GLY A 597 8.96 -23.17 -6.76
CA GLY A 597 7.83 -22.86 -7.63
C GLY A 597 6.45 -23.18 -7.03
N GLY A 598 6.33 -23.21 -5.69
CA GLY A 598 5.10 -23.56 -4.99
C GLY A 598 4.13 -22.39 -4.84
N LYS A 599 2.84 -22.60 -5.16
CA LYS A 599 1.75 -21.65 -4.85
C LYS A 599 1.10 -22.02 -3.51
N GLY A 600 0.92 -21.05 -2.63
CA GLY A 600 0.34 -21.24 -1.29
C GLY A 600 -1.14 -21.66 -1.33
N GLU A 601 -1.53 -22.49 -0.36
CA GLU A 601 -2.94 -22.75 -0.02
C GLU A 601 -3.45 -21.68 0.96
N PRO A 602 -4.77 -21.41 1.01
CA PRO A 602 -5.35 -20.30 1.76
C PRO A 602 -5.16 -20.41 3.29
N LYS A 603 -5.15 -19.25 3.94
CA LYS A 603 -5.03 -19.03 5.40
C LYS A 603 -6.02 -19.89 6.19
N GLY A 604 -5.51 -20.89 6.89
CA GLY A 604 -6.26 -21.72 7.84
C GLY A 604 -6.21 -21.18 9.26
N THR A 605 -7.13 -21.65 10.11
CA THR A 605 -7.00 -21.49 11.57
C THR A 605 -6.05 -22.57 12.09
N TYR A 606 -4.96 -22.17 12.75
CA TYR A 606 -4.00 -23.09 13.36
C TYR A 606 -4.45 -23.52 14.76
N GLY A 607 -4.09 -24.75 15.15
CA GLY A 607 -4.26 -25.29 16.50
C GLY A 607 -3.17 -24.82 17.46
N SER A 608 -2.98 -25.56 18.55
CA SER A 608 -1.95 -25.26 19.54
C SER A 608 -0.58 -25.80 19.14
N ASN A 609 0.41 -24.91 19.06
CA ASN A 609 1.82 -25.23 18.85
C ASN A 609 2.66 -24.52 19.92
N ILE A 610 3.42 -25.27 20.73
CA ILE A 610 4.16 -24.76 21.89
C ILE A 610 5.64 -25.15 21.76
N MET A 611 6.53 -24.17 21.91
CA MET A 611 7.98 -24.40 21.99
C MET A 611 8.45 -24.44 23.46
N LYS A 612 9.29 -25.39 23.82
CA LYS A 612 9.66 -25.68 25.21
C LYS A 612 11.15 -25.94 25.38
N ILE A 613 11.74 -25.41 26.46
CA ILE A 613 13.05 -25.82 26.96
C ILE A 613 12.87 -26.72 28.19
N ASN A 614 13.53 -27.89 28.21
CA ASN A 614 13.45 -28.82 29.33
C ASN A 614 14.34 -28.41 30.50
N ASP A 615 13.88 -28.69 31.72
CA ASP A 615 14.64 -28.46 32.95
C ASP A 615 15.88 -29.37 33.04
N VAL A 616 16.97 -28.84 33.61
CA VAL A 616 18.22 -29.58 33.81
C VAL A 616 18.72 -29.43 35.23
N THR A 617 19.25 -30.51 35.83
CA THR A 617 19.98 -30.47 37.10
C THR A 617 21.40 -30.96 36.90
N ALA A 618 22.38 -30.18 37.35
CA ALA A 618 23.81 -30.49 37.17
C ALA A 618 24.69 -29.93 38.30
N GLU A 619 25.98 -30.22 38.25
CA GLU A 619 26.98 -29.61 39.14
C GLU A 619 27.53 -28.31 38.51
N PRO A 620 27.81 -27.27 39.30
CA PRO A 620 28.43 -26.04 38.83
C PRO A 620 29.76 -26.30 38.12
N GLY A 621 30.02 -25.56 37.03
CA GLY A 621 31.24 -25.66 36.23
C GLY A 621 31.29 -26.89 35.32
N SER A 622 30.21 -27.66 35.21
CA SER A 622 30.07 -28.74 34.21
C SER A 622 29.47 -28.25 32.90
N ASN A 623 29.67 -28.99 31.82
CA ASN A 623 28.87 -28.80 30.61
C ASN A 623 27.56 -29.58 30.75
N ILE A 624 26.47 -28.96 30.32
CA ILE A 624 25.12 -29.55 30.36
C ILE A 624 24.54 -29.65 28.97
N ILE A 625 23.70 -30.65 28.73
CA ILE A 625 22.86 -30.74 27.54
C ILE A 625 21.47 -30.23 27.90
N VAL A 626 21.00 -29.24 27.16
CA VAL A 626 19.65 -28.68 27.25
C VAL A 626 18.86 -29.15 26.03
N GLU A 627 17.70 -29.73 26.28
CA GLU A 627 16.81 -30.26 25.25
C GLU A 627 15.70 -29.25 24.95
N MET A 628 15.41 -29.05 23.67
CA MET A 628 14.29 -28.24 23.17
C MET A 628 13.24 -29.16 22.55
N GLU A 629 11.99 -28.97 22.92
CA GLU A 629 10.83 -29.73 22.49
C GLU A 629 9.81 -28.80 21.81
N ILE A 630 9.12 -29.33 20.80
CA ILE A 630 7.95 -28.67 20.21
C ILE A 630 6.76 -29.63 20.30
N ILE A 631 5.67 -29.17 20.91
CA ILE A 631 4.39 -29.86 20.96
C ILE A 631 3.49 -29.18 19.94
N ASN A 632 3.04 -29.89 18.92
CA ASN A 632 2.37 -29.29 17.76
C ASN A 632 1.11 -30.06 17.34
N GLU A 633 0.02 -29.33 17.15
CA GLU A 633 -1.19 -29.82 16.48
C GLU A 633 -1.10 -29.68 14.96
N ASP A 634 -0.34 -28.68 14.49
CA ASP A 634 -0.13 -28.40 13.07
C ASP A 634 1.24 -28.88 12.59
N GLN A 635 1.37 -29.12 11.29
CA GLN A 635 2.67 -29.41 10.70
C GLN A 635 3.47 -28.13 10.48
N PHE A 636 4.78 -28.19 10.72
CA PHE A 636 5.70 -27.05 10.57
C PHE A 636 6.99 -27.49 9.86
N VAL A 637 7.68 -26.53 9.25
CA VAL A 637 8.86 -26.76 8.39
C VAL A 637 10.12 -26.06 8.89
N ALA A 638 9.98 -25.08 9.78
CA ALA A 638 11.11 -24.37 10.37
C ALA A 638 10.78 -23.80 11.75
N TRP A 639 11.79 -23.42 12.50
CA TRP A 639 11.67 -22.71 13.77
C TRP A 639 12.87 -21.82 14.04
N GLN A 640 12.69 -20.82 14.90
CA GLN A 640 13.73 -19.91 15.40
C GLN A 640 13.44 -19.56 16.86
N PHE A 641 14.45 -19.31 17.67
CA PHE A 641 14.30 -18.68 18.99
C PHE A 641 15.63 -18.07 19.48
N ASP A 642 15.49 -17.22 20.49
CA ASP A 642 16.57 -16.65 21.27
C ASP A 642 16.47 -17.02 22.76
N ILE A 643 17.62 -17.11 23.43
CA ILE A 643 17.76 -17.21 24.89
C ILE A 643 18.79 -16.18 25.36
N PRO A 644 18.40 -15.18 26.15
CA PRO A 644 19.35 -14.32 26.86
C PRO A 644 20.08 -15.15 27.92
N LEU A 645 21.35 -15.50 27.67
CA LEU A 645 22.09 -16.39 28.58
C LEU A 645 22.33 -15.71 29.95
N PRO A 646 22.02 -16.40 31.06
CA PRO A 646 22.37 -15.92 32.40
C PRO A 646 23.89 -15.77 32.57
N GLU A 647 24.32 -14.90 33.50
CA GLU A 647 25.74 -14.64 33.72
C GLU A 647 26.52 -15.93 34.02
N GLY A 648 27.63 -16.13 33.30
CA GLY A 648 28.50 -17.28 33.45
C GLY A 648 28.06 -18.54 32.68
N PHE A 649 26.93 -18.50 31.98
CA PHE A 649 26.63 -19.46 30.93
C PHE A 649 27.29 -19.08 29.61
N ASP A 650 27.69 -20.09 28.84
CA ASP A 650 28.16 -19.92 27.47
C ASP A 650 27.76 -21.13 26.63
N TYR A 651 27.65 -20.96 25.32
CA TYR A 651 27.29 -22.04 24.39
C TYR A 651 28.53 -22.79 23.91
N VAL A 652 28.49 -24.12 23.94
CA VAL A 652 29.53 -24.94 23.31
C VAL A 652 29.30 -24.93 21.80
N ALA A 653 30.12 -24.17 21.08
CA ALA A 653 30.01 -24.02 19.63
C ALA A 653 29.94 -25.38 18.89
N ASN A 654 29.03 -25.49 17.92
CA ASN A 654 28.73 -26.69 17.13
C ASN A 654 28.17 -27.90 17.92
N SER A 655 27.65 -27.70 19.13
CA SER A 655 27.00 -28.76 19.89
C SER A 655 25.51 -28.97 19.53
N ALA A 656 24.90 -28.02 18.81
CA ALA A 656 23.53 -28.13 18.35
C ALA A 656 23.32 -29.38 17.48
N ALA A 657 22.33 -30.20 17.86
CA ALA A 657 21.97 -31.41 17.13
C ALA A 657 20.45 -31.55 17.03
N LEU A 658 19.97 -31.96 15.86
CA LEU A 658 18.56 -32.31 15.64
C LEU A 658 18.30 -33.77 16.02
N THR A 659 17.07 -34.08 16.42
CA THR A 659 16.62 -35.46 16.68
C THR A 659 16.05 -36.13 15.43
N ASP A 660 15.58 -37.37 15.56
CA ASP A 660 14.93 -38.14 14.49
C ASP A 660 13.61 -37.51 14.00
N ARG A 661 13.12 -36.44 14.64
CA ARG A 661 12.00 -35.64 14.13
C ARG A 661 12.38 -34.83 12.88
N ALA A 662 13.66 -34.54 12.66
CA ALA A 662 14.10 -33.81 11.49
C ALA A 662 14.07 -34.70 10.23
N ALA A 663 13.49 -34.18 9.14
CA ALA A 663 13.54 -34.80 7.81
C ALA A 663 14.29 -33.90 6.83
N GLY A 664 15.61 -34.02 6.75
CA GLY A 664 16.44 -33.20 5.85
C GLY A 664 16.66 -31.75 6.28
N HIS A 665 16.37 -31.43 7.54
CA HIS A 665 16.55 -30.09 8.10
C HIS A 665 18.01 -29.83 8.46
N GLN A 666 18.41 -28.57 8.45
CA GLN A 666 19.68 -28.06 8.94
C GLN A 666 19.42 -27.24 10.20
N ILE A 667 20.36 -27.25 11.15
CA ILE A 667 20.30 -26.47 12.38
C ILE A 667 21.49 -25.53 12.47
N ASN A 668 21.25 -24.30 12.89
CA ASN A 668 22.27 -23.32 13.22
C ASN A 668 22.07 -22.81 14.64
N ALA A 669 23.16 -22.55 15.35
CA ALA A 669 23.13 -22.05 16.71
C ALA A 669 24.41 -21.27 17.02
N VAL A 670 24.26 -20.09 17.62
CA VAL A 670 25.39 -19.18 17.92
C VAL A 670 25.03 -18.29 19.10
N VAL A 671 26.03 -17.79 19.84
CA VAL A 671 25.84 -16.60 20.67
C VAL A 671 26.12 -15.39 19.80
N LEU A 672 25.11 -14.53 19.60
CA LEU A 672 25.20 -13.42 18.66
C LEU A 672 26.40 -12.52 18.99
N PRO A 673 27.15 -12.04 17.97
CA PRO A 673 28.37 -11.27 18.19
C PRO A 673 28.15 -10.06 19.12
N ASN A 674 29.02 -9.91 20.12
CA ASN A 674 28.97 -8.82 21.12
C ASN A 674 27.71 -8.81 22.01
N THR A 675 27.02 -9.94 22.15
CA THR A 675 25.87 -10.10 23.05
C THR A 675 26.05 -11.33 23.94
N THR A 676 25.09 -11.56 24.84
CA THR A 676 24.90 -12.84 25.56
C THR A 676 23.69 -13.60 25.04
N ILE A 677 23.16 -13.24 23.87
CA ILE A 677 21.97 -13.85 23.30
C ILE A 677 22.38 -15.08 22.51
N PHE A 678 21.97 -16.25 23.00
CA PHE A 678 22.03 -17.48 22.23
C PHE A 678 20.86 -17.49 21.24
N ARG A 679 21.14 -17.62 19.95
CA ARG A 679 20.14 -17.75 18.89
C ARG A 679 20.26 -19.10 18.22
N SER A 680 19.13 -19.74 17.95
CA SER A 680 19.10 -20.95 17.12
C SER A 680 17.92 -20.96 16.16
N LEU A 681 18.13 -21.58 15.00
CA LEU A 681 17.07 -21.88 14.04
C LEU A 681 17.30 -23.25 13.39
N ALA A 682 16.23 -23.82 12.83
CA ALA A 682 16.34 -24.92 11.89
C ALA A 682 15.31 -24.79 10.77
N PHE A 683 15.70 -25.22 9.57
CA PHE A 683 14.89 -25.16 8.34
C PHE A 683 15.32 -26.27 7.37
N SER A 684 14.61 -26.43 6.24
CA SER A 684 14.97 -27.38 5.18
C SER A 684 14.96 -26.68 3.81
N PHE A 685 15.94 -26.99 2.95
CA PHE A 685 15.99 -26.49 1.56
C PHE A 685 14.87 -27.02 0.66
N THR A 686 14.08 -27.98 1.15
CA THR A 686 12.93 -28.51 0.43
C THR A 686 11.61 -28.22 1.17
N ASN A 687 11.64 -27.38 2.21
CA ASN A 687 10.51 -27.14 3.14
C ASN A 687 9.84 -28.45 3.60
N ALA A 688 10.65 -29.45 3.95
CA ALA A 688 10.14 -30.70 4.50
C ALA A 688 9.49 -30.46 5.87
N TYR A 689 8.45 -31.22 6.21
CA TYR A 689 7.86 -31.16 7.55
C TYR A 689 8.74 -31.87 8.59
N PHE A 690 8.78 -31.34 9.81
CA PHE A 690 9.21 -32.11 10.97
C PHE A 690 8.21 -33.25 11.25
N LEU A 691 8.72 -34.39 11.72
CA LEU A 691 7.95 -35.60 11.97
C LEU A 691 7.40 -35.63 13.40
N GLY A 692 6.22 -36.22 13.60
CA GLY A 692 5.59 -36.36 14.92
C GLY A 692 5.01 -35.05 15.46
N ASN A 693 4.34 -35.15 16.61
CA ASN A 693 3.54 -34.06 17.20
C ASN A 693 4.00 -33.65 18.63
N GLU A 694 4.96 -34.38 19.21
CA GLU A 694 5.53 -34.14 20.55
C GLU A 694 6.94 -34.73 20.63
N GLY A 695 7.71 -34.36 21.65
CA GLY A 695 9.06 -34.84 21.90
C GLY A 695 10.17 -33.90 21.45
N VAL A 696 11.37 -34.12 22.01
CA VAL A 696 12.60 -33.34 21.77
C VAL A 696 12.90 -33.24 20.27
N ILE A 697 13.19 -32.03 19.81
CA ILE A 697 13.48 -31.71 18.41
C ILE A 697 14.94 -31.29 18.20
N ALA A 698 15.56 -30.71 19.23
CA ALA A 698 16.96 -30.30 19.20
C ALA A 698 17.61 -30.38 20.59
N THR A 699 18.93 -30.53 20.62
CA THR A 699 19.75 -30.52 21.84
C THR A 699 20.92 -29.56 21.69
N PHE A 700 21.30 -28.88 22.78
CA PHE A 700 22.37 -27.89 22.81
C PHE A 700 23.25 -28.10 24.05
N GLU A 701 24.58 -27.99 23.92
CA GLU A 701 25.48 -28.08 25.06
C GLU A 701 25.90 -26.68 25.54
N PHE A 702 25.80 -26.44 26.84
CA PHE A 702 26.16 -25.16 27.49
C PHE A 702 27.19 -25.39 28.60
N ILE A 703 28.13 -24.44 28.70
CA ILE A 703 29.04 -24.30 29.84
C ILE A 703 28.27 -23.62 30.96
N THR A 704 28.33 -24.18 32.17
CA THR A 704 27.65 -23.62 33.35
C THR A 704 28.60 -22.78 34.22
N PRO A 705 28.08 -21.80 34.99
CA PRO A 705 28.87 -21.06 35.96
C PRO A 705 29.38 -21.98 37.08
N ASN A 706 30.49 -21.58 37.71
CA ASN A 706 31.09 -22.30 38.85
C ASN A 706 30.33 -22.12 40.18
N THR A 707 29.16 -21.46 40.15
CA THR A 707 28.34 -21.15 41.33
C THR A 707 27.05 -21.95 41.30
N ALA A 708 26.69 -22.56 42.44
CA ALA A 708 25.38 -23.16 42.63
C ALA A 708 24.26 -22.11 42.54
N GLY A 709 23.09 -22.52 42.05
CA GLY A 709 21.95 -21.63 41.85
C GLY A 709 20.90 -22.21 40.92
N THR A 710 19.80 -21.49 40.77
CA THR A 710 18.73 -21.79 39.82
C THR A 710 18.66 -20.67 38.80
N PHE A 711 18.76 -21.01 37.52
CA PHE A 711 18.85 -20.09 36.40
C PHE A 711 17.76 -20.41 35.39
N GLU A 712 17.06 -19.40 34.89
CA GLU A 712 15.99 -19.57 33.92
C GLU A 712 16.51 -19.33 32.50
N PHE A 713 16.14 -20.22 31.58
CA PHE A 713 16.37 -20.08 30.14
C PHE A 713 15.05 -19.63 29.52
N VAL A 714 14.94 -18.32 29.29
CA VAL A 714 13.74 -17.67 28.77
C VAL A 714 13.78 -17.69 27.24
N LEU A 715 12.73 -18.24 26.62
CA LEU A 715 12.53 -18.17 25.18
C LEU A 715 12.02 -16.78 24.79
N VAL A 716 12.73 -16.10 23.89
CA VAL A 716 12.31 -14.84 23.27
C VAL A 716 12.41 -14.95 21.75
N ASP A 717 11.65 -14.11 21.03
CA ASP A 717 11.62 -14.08 19.55
C ASP A 717 11.44 -15.47 18.92
N ALA A 718 10.61 -16.29 19.57
CA ALA A 718 10.35 -17.67 19.17
C ALA A 718 9.33 -17.73 18.04
N ILE A 719 9.65 -18.48 16.99
CA ILE A 719 8.85 -18.65 15.77
C ILE A 719 8.73 -20.14 15.48
N ILE A 720 7.52 -20.57 15.11
CA ILE A 720 7.29 -21.88 14.48
C ILE A 720 6.69 -21.60 13.10
N SER A 721 7.35 -22.01 12.03
CA SER A 721 6.95 -21.66 10.68
C SER A 721 6.13 -22.76 9.99
N SER A 722 4.97 -22.40 9.45
CA SER A 722 4.24 -23.26 8.51
C SER A 722 4.91 -23.29 7.13
N LEU A 723 4.43 -24.16 6.24
CA LEU A 723 4.91 -24.22 4.85
C LEU A 723 4.69 -22.89 4.09
N GLN A 724 3.74 -22.05 4.53
CA GLN A 724 3.42 -20.76 3.92
C GLN A 724 4.15 -19.59 4.58
N ALA A 725 5.26 -19.84 5.28
CA ALA A 725 6.03 -18.83 5.99
C ALA A 725 5.18 -18.01 6.99
N GLN A 726 4.19 -18.65 7.63
CA GLN A 726 3.41 -18.04 8.70
C GLN A 726 3.94 -18.49 10.06
N ASP A 727 4.01 -17.59 11.03
CA ASP A 727 4.26 -17.97 12.42
C ASP A 727 2.99 -18.57 13.04
N ILE A 728 3.10 -19.83 13.46
CA ILE A 728 2.01 -20.62 14.03
C ILE A 728 2.22 -20.92 15.51
N ILE A 729 3.20 -20.29 16.15
CA ILE A 729 3.44 -20.45 17.58
C ILE A 729 2.24 -19.93 18.38
N SER A 730 1.79 -20.73 19.35
CA SER A 730 0.68 -20.39 20.25
C SER A 730 1.14 -20.11 21.68
N GLY A 731 2.38 -20.47 22.03
CA GLY A 731 2.99 -20.21 23.33
C GLY A 731 4.39 -20.78 23.48
N THR A 732 5.06 -20.41 24.57
CA THR A 732 6.39 -20.89 24.94
C THR A 732 6.43 -21.38 26.40
N GLU A 733 7.28 -22.36 26.68
CA GLU A 733 7.60 -22.85 28.02
C GLU A 733 9.11 -22.71 28.30
N ASN A 734 9.48 -21.81 29.21
CA ASN A 734 10.87 -21.61 29.64
C ASN A 734 11.41 -22.83 30.41
N GLY A 735 12.73 -23.02 30.35
CA GLY A 735 13.41 -24.08 31.08
C GLY A 735 14.15 -23.57 32.32
N THR A 736 14.31 -24.43 33.32
CA THR A 736 15.04 -24.13 34.56
C THR A 736 16.29 -24.99 34.70
N ILE A 737 17.44 -24.34 34.83
CA ILE A 737 18.74 -24.98 35.09
C ILE A 737 19.06 -24.87 36.58
N THR A 738 19.13 -26.00 37.28
CA THR A 738 19.48 -26.07 38.70
C THR A 738 20.88 -26.63 38.89
N LEU A 739 21.79 -25.80 39.38
CA LEU A 739 23.17 -26.19 39.69
C LEU A 739 23.28 -26.44 41.20
N GLY A 740 23.44 -27.71 41.58
CA GLY A 740 23.52 -28.14 42.97
C GLY A 740 24.90 -27.90 43.60
N GLY A 741 24.97 -27.51 44.86
CA GLY A 741 26.21 -27.51 45.64
C GLY A 741 26.12 -28.54 46.77
N ALA A 742 27.13 -29.38 46.94
CA ALA A 742 27.25 -30.21 48.14
C ALA A 742 27.25 -29.31 49.40
N THR A 743 26.36 -29.59 50.35
CA THR A 743 26.49 -29.06 51.72
C THR A 743 27.88 -29.43 52.27
N PRO A 744 28.67 -28.51 52.84
CA PRO A 744 29.90 -28.88 53.52
C PRO A 744 29.61 -29.93 54.58
N ASP A 745 30.47 -30.95 54.74
CA ASP A 745 30.35 -31.90 55.85
C ASP A 745 30.45 -31.12 57.17
N GLU A 746 29.33 -30.97 57.87
CA GLU A 746 29.30 -30.41 59.22
C GLU A 746 29.66 -31.50 60.25
N TYR A 747 30.74 -31.28 60.98
CA TYR A 747 31.17 -32.14 62.08
C TYR A 747 30.62 -31.62 63.40
N THR A 748 30.12 -32.54 64.22
CA THR A 748 29.72 -32.22 65.59
C THR A 748 30.91 -32.44 66.54
N VAL A 749 31.38 -31.36 67.17
CA VAL A 749 32.45 -31.38 68.17
C VAL A 749 31.85 -31.22 69.57
N THR A 750 32.04 -32.24 70.41
CA THR A 750 31.55 -32.25 71.80
C THR A 750 32.70 -32.04 72.79
N PHE A 751 32.58 -31.07 73.69
CA PHE A 751 33.50 -30.92 74.82
C PHE A 751 32.97 -31.61 76.09
N ASN A 752 33.78 -32.49 76.68
CA ASN A 752 33.50 -33.09 77.99
C ASN A 752 34.39 -32.41 79.04
N VAL A 753 33.84 -31.43 79.77
CA VAL A 753 34.58 -30.66 80.78
C VAL A 753 34.39 -31.30 82.16
N ALA A 754 35.48 -31.76 82.78
CA ALA A 754 35.47 -32.40 84.09
C ALA A 754 36.64 -31.93 84.97
N ASP A 755 36.50 -32.07 86.29
CA ASP A 755 37.57 -31.79 87.24
C ASP A 755 38.64 -32.90 87.27
N GLN A 756 39.70 -32.71 88.07
CA GLN A 756 40.80 -33.66 88.21
C GLN A 756 40.40 -35.06 88.72
N ASN A 757 39.17 -35.21 89.25
CA ASN A 757 38.60 -36.47 89.72
C ASN A 757 37.58 -37.06 88.73
N GLY A 758 37.36 -36.40 87.58
CA GLY A 758 36.42 -36.82 86.54
C GLY A 758 34.97 -36.39 86.78
N ALA A 759 34.68 -35.51 87.75
CA ALA A 759 33.32 -34.99 87.94
C ALA A 759 33.01 -33.87 86.93
N PRO A 760 31.83 -33.87 86.28
CA PRO A 760 31.51 -32.89 85.25
C PRO A 760 31.41 -31.47 85.82
N ILE A 761 32.03 -30.51 85.13
CA ILE A 761 31.98 -29.08 85.49
C ILE A 761 30.88 -28.44 84.63
N THR A 762 29.68 -28.34 85.17
CA THR A 762 28.48 -27.94 84.42
C THR A 762 28.32 -26.43 84.24
N ASP A 763 29.14 -25.62 84.91
CA ASP A 763 29.15 -24.16 84.84
C ASP A 763 30.23 -23.59 83.89
N ALA A 764 31.04 -24.44 83.25
CA ALA A 764 32.06 -24.01 82.32
C ALA A 764 31.44 -23.48 81.01
N VAL A 765 32.00 -22.41 80.47
CA VAL A 765 31.67 -21.82 79.15
C VAL A 765 32.79 -22.21 78.18
N VAL A 766 32.41 -22.74 77.01
CA VAL A 766 33.35 -23.16 75.97
C VAL A 766 33.22 -22.27 74.75
N THR A 767 34.34 -21.83 74.21
CA THR A 767 34.42 -21.12 72.92
C THR A 767 35.24 -21.96 71.95
N LEU A 768 34.71 -22.21 70.75
CA LEU A 768 35.39 -22.87 69.64
C LEU A 768 35.36 -21.93 68.43
N GLY A 769 36.53 -21.47 67.99
CA GLY A 769 36.63 -20.41 66.99
C GLY A 769 35.99 -19.11 67.48
N THR A 770 34.96 -18.64 66.79
CA THR A 770 34.19 -17.43 67.15
C THR A 770 32.90 -17.74 67.91
N VAL A 771 32.50 -19.01 68.04
CA VAL A 771 31.23 -19.43 68.66
C VAL A 771 31.46 -19.80 70.12
N THR A 772 30.64 -19.24 71.01
CA THR A 772 30.69 -19.50 72.46
C THR A 772 29.38 -20.09 72.94
N ASN A 773 29.43 -21.27 73.56
CA ASN A 773 28.25 -21.87 74.16
C ASN A 773 28.23 -21.65 75.69
N PRO A 774 27.05 -21.36 76.26
CA PRO A 774 26.89 -21.16 77.69
C PRO A 774 27.06 -22.46 78.49
N ALA A 775 27.17 -22.31 79.81
CA ALA A 775 27.25 -23.40 80.78
C ALA A 775 26.23 -24.53 80.51
N GLY A 776 26.74 -25.77 80.38
CA GLY A 776 25.95 -26.97 80.18
C GLY A 776 25.67 -27.38 78.73
N GLN A 777 25.97 -26.54 77.72
CA GLN A 777 25.87 -26.91 76.30
C GLN A 777 27.26 -26.94 75.66
N TYR A 778 27.73 -28.14 75.30
CA TYR A 778 29.11 -28.33 74.84
C TYR A 778 29.22 -28.89 73.43
N LEU A 779 28.21 -28.63 72.61
CA LEU A 779 28.09 -29.16 71.26
C LEU A 779 28.27 -28.04 70.24
N PHE A 780 29.24 -28.19 69.34
CA PHE A 780 29.50 -27.25 68.25
C PHE A 780 29.34 -27.97 66.91
N THR A 781 28.66 -27.33 65.98
CA THR A 781 28.61 -27.78 64.58
C THR A 781 29.60 -26.93 63.80
N VAL A 782 30.60 -27.56 63.19
CA VAL A 782 31.71 -26.88 62.50
C VAL A 782 32.08 -27.58 61.20
N GLU A 783 32.56 -26.81 60.23
CA GLU A 783 33.15 -27.34 59.01
C GLU A 783 34.55 -27.96 59.26
N PRO A 784 35.14 -28.69 58.30
CA PRO A 784 36.50 -29.23 58.44
C PRO A 784 37.53 -28.10 58.57
N GLY A 785 38.24 -28.05 59.69
CA GLY A 785 39.23 -26.99 59.90
C GLY A 785 39.98 -27.11 61.22
N THR A 786 40.94 -26.21 61.41
CA THR A 786 41.64 -26.04 62.69
C THR A 786 41.05 -24.85 63.43
N TYR A 787 40.50 -25.11 64.62
CA TYR A 787 39.85 -24.10 65.45
C TYR A 787 40.60 -23.92 66.77
N ALA A 788 40.86 -22.68 67.16
CA ALA A 788 41.29 -22.39 68.53
C ALA A 788 40.11 -22.60 69.47
N TYR A 789 40.36 -23.13 70.68
CA TYR A 789 39.32 -23.27 71.69
C TYR A 789 39.78 -22.73 73.05
N THR A 790 38.83 -22.24 73.83
CA THR A 790 39.04 -21.85 75.23
C THR A 790 37.94 -22.45 76.09
N VAL A 791 38.31 -22.80 77.33
CA VAL A 791 37.38 -23.29 78.34
C VAL A 791 37.57 -22.40 79.57
N VAL A 792 36.52 -21.68 79.96
CA VAL A 792 36.53 -20.75 81.09
C VAL A 792 35.47 -21.20 82.09
N LYS A 793 35.82 -21.19 83.37
CA LYS A 793 34.90 -21.44 84.48
C LYS A 793 34.57 -20.13 85.18
#